data_AF-A0A8I0K0K1-F1
#
_entry.id   AF-A0A8I0K0K1-F1
#
_cell.length_a   1.000
_cell.length_b   1.000
_cell.length_c   1.000
_cell.angle_alpha   90.00
_cell.angle_beta   90.00
_cell.angle_gamma   90.00
#
_symmetry.space_group_name_H-M   'P 1'
#
loop_
_entity.id
_entity.type
_entity.pdbx_description
1 polymer ?
#
loop_
_entity_poly.entity_id
_entity_poly.type
_entity_poly.pdbx_seq_one_letter_code
_entity_poly.pdbx_strand_id
1 'polypeptide(L)'
;MIKQRGWRLATVAALMAVPLAAVPAQAADGELASGSDWSVSRTAGGYLVTVDLPKRLPMVSDAPTIEVDGTPIGIATESADGKSLSVFTADASVVDADDVEAGWFSKPSGARVKMATLDEIAQADPEALDANPASLGSHEHTEAVYNFGAQSIPLAGIGGIRGELQGKIYLPKTGGPRPVVLLLHGRHTSCSTGTANPNRWPCGPNQINVPSFAGYDGTGRALASHGYAVVSISANAINSNDNQLALDQGAQARGQLLLDTLSMLKKANEGAAVSHYDAQQEGNVTLAQALADQSPLPGLSEGTAGLAPADLVGRFDFSNIGMMGHSRGGEGVTSAATLNQGLEKPWKITSILPLAPVDFARMTVPNVPMNVILPYCDGDVSNQQGQHMLDDSRYAFDDDVLRSGVWMMGANHNFYNTVWTPGKYDYSVSDDWGANSTDAVCGPRSSTNIRLSADAQYDAGTAYMAGWFRLTMGDEKQFLPMFDGSASVPEVLGSADIRSVSTAPASARQTITTFEKASSLVKVQGAATATVCASAAGRTVTQSLAACTSSALGTSAQPHWTPASNGGNVPATPVTKFSWTALSSGTGNAATASEVRVNVPAKARNASSMERLSVKVAADDTVDSSTALSVTVVDGSGATHTVPVADLNALAVSRLPASTDARLKKIVLQQVDLPVATLKDAGLNVSDIREVRFGALEGPDGLAAGGVFLSDLAFESSAVGTADSKTVPTLNVKAPVVDEGNAPGTADIAVYLDDAASIPVTGYVSALGSATGRAGIAMEKVTFAPGETCKVVTAPILGDTAASTTNSTSVKTSVINTQGAVMGADALDWMIVREDDGVTGSATALPSAGVQGDACAELAAQDEAVEVSVGDSKPQPGESLTVTAGGFRSGEGVTITVDGVDPVVTAADATGVVTAAIVIPETATRGAATVSVTGSGTGRTGETSVSILDASSTSLSISPEAPAINEAVTLTATVTGGDTTGSVEFLDGDTFLGTTEVVDGTATVEVPGFKAGAHTLVARFAETGVTAGSASNPVAFTLVKGKPTMVMSLSSASTVFGQAAKLSANVGDADGGTVTFRYGAVTKTVPVAKDGSAALTLPATLKPGRYTVSAAYDGTDRTAASARISTSLVVTKKGTSASVSAPKSVKAGKALRGKIAVRGGVAGVAPTGTAKVYVAKGKGGYKLAKTVRVPSSGKATYVVKTPKKRQSLRVKVVYSGDANYGSSKSTVKAVRVR
;
A
#
# COMPACT_ATOMS: atom_id res chain seq x y z
N MET A 1 -5.53 -61.66 -8.44
CA MET A 1 -6.32 -62.33 -7.39
C MET A 1 -6.75 -61.23 -6.42
N ILE A 2 -7.97 -60.65 -6.50
CA ILE A 2 -9.27 -61.15 -5.97
C ILE A 2 -9.16 -61.27 -4.42
N LYS A 3 -9.88 -60.56 -3.53
CA LYS A 3 -11.33 -60.25 -3.45
C LYS A 3 -11.66 -59.23 -2.33
N GLN A 4 -12.89 -58.69 -2.44
CA GLN A 4 -13.66 -57.71 -1.64
C GLN A 4 -14.09 -58.06 -0.19
N ARG A 5 -14.64 -57.02 0.49
CA ARG A 5 -15.75 -56.91 1.50
C ARG A 5 -15.25 -56.40 2.87
N GLY A 6 -15.82 -55.43 3.60
CA GLY A 6 -17.12 -54.75 3.59
C GLY A 6 -17.81 -54.91 4.97
N TRP A 7 -18.15 -53.80 5.67
CA TRP A 7 -19.08 -53.61 6.85
C TRP A 7 -18.47 -52.68 7.92
N ARG A 8 -19.18 -51.89 8.74
CA ARG A 8 -20.58 -51.40 8.89
C ARG A 8 -20.54 -50.34 10.01
N LEU A 9 -21.37 -49.30 9.90
CA LEU A 9 -21.74 -48.38 10.99
C LEU A 9 -22.30 -49.12 12.21
N ALA A 10 -21.98 -48.64 13.41
CA ALA A 10 -22.78 -48.86 14.62
C ALA A 10 -22.74 -47.61 15.52
N THR A 11 -23.90 -46.95 15.58
CA THR A 11 -24.31 -45.87 16.47
C THR A 11 -24.57 -46.42 17.88
N VAL A 12 -24.07 -45.75 18.93
CA VAL A 12 -24.64 -45.85 20.28
C VAL A 12 -24.70 -44.44 20.88
N ALA A 13 -25.91 -43.89 20.90
CA ALA A 13 -26.28 -42.74 21.69
C ALA A 13 -26.67 -43.22 23.10
N ALA A 14 -26.09 -42.63 24.13
CA ALA A 14 -26.58 -42.72 25.51
C ALA A 14 -26.99 -41.32 25.95
N LEU A 15 -28.30 -41.07 25.96
CA LEU A 15 -28.90 -39.90 26.61
C LEU A 15 -28.73 -40.03 28.13
N MET A 16 -28.09 -39.03 28.76
CA MET A 16 -28.38 -38.69 30.16
C MET A 16 -29.25 -37.43 30.16
N ALA A 17 -30.49 -37.59 30.63
CA ALA A 17 -31.41 -36.50 30.87
C ALA A 17 -31.01 -35.77 32.16
N VAL A 18 -30.62 -34.50 32.04
CA VAL A 18 -30.53 -33.55 33.16
C VAL A 18 -31.92 -32.93 33.32
N PRO A 19 -32.48 -32.83 34.53
CA PRO A 19 -33.80 -32.21 34.71
C PRO A 19 -33.71 -30.72 34.39
N LEU A 20 -34.59 -30.24 33.51
CA LEU A 20 -34.82 -28.81 33.32
C LEU A 20 -35.19 -28.19 34.67
N ALA A 21 -34.27 -27.42 35.24
CA ALA A 21 -34.65 -26.37 36.16
C ALA A 21 -35.51 -25.38 35.38
N ALA A 22 -36.70 -25.09 35.89
CA ALA A 22 -37.55 -24.04 35.34
C ALA A 22 -36.75 -22.73 35.35
N VAL A 23 -36.56 -22.16 34.16
CA VAL A 23 -36.05 -20.81 33.96
C VAL A 23 -36.95 -19.87 34.77
N PRO A 24 -36.43 -19.04 35.68
CA PRO A 24 -37.27 -18.03 36.32
C PRO A 24 -37.80 -17.11 35.24
N ALA A 25 -39.10 -16.81 35.31
CA ALA A 25 -39.73 -15.82 34.44
C ALA A 25 -38.91 -14.53 34.46
N GLN A 26 -38.68 -13.98 33.27
CA GLN A 26 -38.03 -12.69 33.03
C GLN A 26 -38.67 -11.63 33.94
N ALA A 27 -37.88 -11.12 34.88
CA ALA A 27 -38.29 -10.01 35.72
C ALA A 27 -38.55 -8.79 34.82
N ALA A 28 -39.63 -8.06 35.10
CA ALA A 28 -39.91 -6.78 34.46
C ALA A 28 -38.73 -5.81 34.66
N ASP A 29 -38.46 -5.00 33.64
CA ASP A 29 -37.39 -4.00 33.59
C ASP A 29 -37.41 -3.11 34.86
N GLY A 30 -36.39 -3.28 35.70
CA GLY A 30 -36.00 -2.23 36.63
C GLY A 30 -35.34 -1.08 35.87
N GLU A 31 -35.57 0.15 36.31
CA GLU A 31 -34.87 1.33 35.82
C GLU A 31 -33.36 1.12 36.08
N LEU A 32 -32.54 1.11 35.02
CA LEU A 32 -31.08 0.97 35.16
C LEU A 32 -30.53 2.18 35.91
N ALA A 33 -29.55 1.97 36.79
CA ALA A 33 -28.93 3.06 37.51
C ALA A 33 -28.37 4.12 36.55
N SER A 34 -28.62 5.38 36.90
CA SER A 34 -28.12 6.53 36.17
C SER A 34 -27.98 7.71 37.13
N GLY A 35 -26.96 8.52 36.90
CA GLY A 35 -26.72 9.76 37.61
C GLY A 35 -26.99 10.98 36.74
N SER A 36 -26.70 12.16 37.28
CA SER A 36 -26.77 13.42 36.53
C SER A 36 -25.77 13.52 35.38
N ASP A 37 -24.71 12.73 35.46
CA ASP A 37 -23.47 12.81 34.67
C ASP A 37 -22.91 11.42 34.35
N TRP A 38 -23.71 10.36 34.52
CA TRP A 38 -23.35 9.03 34.09
C TRP A 38 -24.60 8.20 33.81
N SER A 39 -24.46 7.19 32.97
CA SER A 39 -25.55 6.29 32.63
C SER A 39 -25.06 4.85 32.46
N VAL A 40 -25.94 3.94 32.82
CA VAL A 40 -25.78 2.51 32.55
C VAL A 40 -26.82 2.14 31.50
N SER A 41 -26.36 1.67 30.35
CA SER A 41 -27.24 1.23 29.27
C SER A 41 -27.09 -0.27 29.06
N ARG A 42 -28.22 -0.97 28.88
CA ARG A 42 -28.21 -2.39 28.54
C ARG A 42 -27.75 -2.54 27.10
N THR A 43 -26.86 -3.49 26.87
CA THR A 43 -26.32 -3.83 25.55
C THR A 43 -26.31 -5.34 25.41
N ALA A 44 -26.23 -5.86 24.18
CA ALA A 44 -26.03 -7.28 23.93
C ALA A 44 -24.88 -7.82 24.82
N GLY A 45 -25.20 -8.80 25.66
CA GLY A 45 -24.27 -9.37 26.63
C GLY A 45 -24.00 -8.59 27.94
N GLY A 46 -24.42 -7.35 28.16
CA GLY A 46 -24.10 -6.65 29.42
C GLY A 46 -24.54 -5.20 29.54
N TYR A 47 -23.67 -4.36 30.09
CA TYR A 47 -23.93 -2.95 30.37
C TYR A 47 -22.81 -2.06 29.81
N LEU A 48 -23.16 -1.02 29.06
CA LEU A 48 -22.23 0.05 28.74
C LEU A 48 -22.39 1.13 29.81
N VAL A 49 -21.32 1.36 30.58
CA VAL A 49 -21.24 2.43 31.58
C VAL A 49 -20.56 3.61 30.91
N THR A 50 -21.26 4.74 30.87
CA THR A 50 -20.74 6.00 30.32
C THR A 50 -20.73 7.06 31.39
N VAL A 51 -19.62 7.74 31.57
CA VAL A 51 -19.49 8.91 32.45
C VAL A 51 -19.30 10.14 31.57
N ASP A 52 -20.24 11.08 31.65
CA ASP A 52 -20.16 12.40 31.06
C ASP A 52 -19.30 13.31 31.96
N LEU A 53 -18.23 13.83 31.39
CA LEU A 53 -17.29 14.65 32.13
C LEU A 53 -17.68 16.13 31.99
N PRO A 54 -17.83 16.88 33.11
CA PRO A 54 -18.16 18.31 33.05
C PRO A 54 -17.07 19.15 32.38
N LYS A 55 -15.85 18.60 32.31
CA LYS A 55 -14.68 19.11 31.61
C LYS A 55 -13.85 17.92 31.14
N ARG A 56 -13.02 18.10 30.12
CA ARG A 56 -12.13 17.02 29.66
C ARG A 56 -11.20 16.54 30.79
N LEU A 57 -10.80 15.27 30.69
CA LEU A 57 -9.86 14.68 31.64
C LEU A 57 -8.58 15.50 31.79
N PRO A 58 -8.00 15.57 33.00
CA PRO A 58 -6.67 16.10 33.17
C PRO A 58 -5.67 15.26 32.37
N MET A 59 -4.66 15.91 31.81
CA MET A 59 -3.59 15.20 31.11
C MET A 59 -2.57 14.68 32.13
N VAL A 60 -2.69 13.39 32.43
CA VAL A 60 -1.74 12.61 33.24
C VAL A 60 -1.18 11.46 32.42
N SER A 61 -0.11 10.84 32.89
CA SER A 61 0.56 9.76 32.14
C SER A 61 -0.28 8.49 32.00
N ASP A 62 -1.18 8.25 32.96
CA ASP A 62 -1.95 7.02 33.13
C ASP A 62 -3.09 6.80 32.11
N ALA A 63 -3.59 5.56 32.02
CA ALA A 63 -4.77 5.21 31.24
C ALA A 63 -6.04 5.48 32.07
N PRO A 64 -7.07 6.15 31.52
CA PRO A 64 -8.30 6.39 32.26
C PRO A 64 -9.06 5.07 32.47
N THR A 65 -9.72 4.95 33.63
CA THR A 65 -10.64 3.85 33.95
C THR A 65 -12.01 4.41 34.33
N ILE A 66 -13.03 3.55 34.41
CA ILE A 66 -14.27 3.88 35.12
C ILE A 66 -14.29 3.09 36.43
N GLU A 67 -14.66 3.78 37.51
CA GLU A 67 -14.90 3.20 38.82
C GLU A 67 -16.40 3.23 39.13
N VAL A 68 -16.95 2.11 39.58
CA VAL A 68 -18.34 1.98 40.06
C VAL A 68 -18.29 1.68 41.54
N ASP A 69 -18.92 2.53 42.36
CA ASP A 69 -18.91 2.45 43.82
C ASP A 69 -17.48 2.30 44.39
N GLY A 70 -16.52 3.00 43.78
CA GLY A 70 -15.10 2.97 44.13
C GLY A 70 -14.33 1.71 43.70
N THR A 71 -14.88 0.90 42.79
CA THR A 71 -14.24 -0.29 42.21
C THR A 71 -14.02 -0.13 40.70
N PRO A 72 -12.78 -0.25 40.18
CA PRO A 72 -12.50 -0.10 38.76
C PRO A 72 -13.07 -1.27 37.96
N ILE A 73 -13.87 -0.94 36.93
CA ILE A 73 -14.54 -1.92 36.06
C ILE A 73 -13.82 -2.13 34.73
N GLY A 74 -12.79 -1.32 34.42
CA GLY A 74 -11.96 -1.49 33.23
C GLY A 74 -11.30 -0.20 32.75
N ILE A 75 -10.39 -0.34 31.78
CA ILE A 75 -9.82 0.81 31.05
C ILE A 75 -10.90 1.40 30.14
N ALA A 76 -11.08 2.70 30.25
CA ALA A 76 -12.11 3.43 29.56
C ALA A 76 -11.66 3.91 28.19
N THR A 77 -12.58 3.87 27.24
CA THR A 77 -12.43 4.55 25.96
C THR A 77 -12.87 6.00 26.15
N GLU A 78 -11.93 6.92 25.93
CA GLU A 78 -12.20 8.35 25.91
C GLU A 78 -12.82 8.76 24.57
N SER A 79 -13.92 9.53 24.63
CA SER A 79 -14.56 10.05 23.42
C SER A 79 -13.63 10.97 22.64
N ALA A 80 -13.85 11.11 21.33
CA ALA A 80 -13.05 12.02 20.50
C ALA A 80 -13.07 13.47 21.04
N ASP A 81 -14.18 13.96 21.56
CA ASP A 81 -14.24 15.30 22.14
C ASP A 81 -13.63 15.40 23.55
N GLY A 82 -13.21 14.28 24.14
CA GLY A 82 -12.60 14.12 25.45
C GLY A 82 -13.55 14.35 26.62
N LYS A 83 -14.86 14.36 26.36
CA LYS A 83 -15.90 14.73 27.34
C LYS A 83 -16.71 13.55 27.87
N SER A 84 -16.45 12.33 27.42
CA SER A 84 -17.00 11.16 28.07
C SER A 84 -16.00 10.02 28.12
N LEU A 85 -16.18 9.17 29.12
CA LEU A 85 -15.53 7.88 29.24
C LEU A 85 -16.57 6.79 29.11
N SER A 86 -16.18 5.70 28.45
CA SER A 86 -17.04 4.54 28.34
C SER A 86 -16.27 3.25 28.62
N VAL A 87 -16.89 2.37 29.39
CA VAL A 87 -16.44 1.00 29.66
C VAL A 87 -17.63 0.08 29.46
N PHE A 88 -17.46 -0.93 28.61
CA PHE A 88 -18.40 -2.04 28.56
C PHE A 88 -18.10 -2.99 29.72
N THR A 89 -19.10 -3.34 30.53
CA THR A 89 -18.97 -4.27 31.66
C THR A 89 -20.11 -5.26 31.77
N ALA A 90 -19.76 -6.42 32.28
CA ALA A 90 -20.65 -7.52 32.64
C ALA A 90 -21.26 -7.39 34.04
N ASP A 91 -20.65 -6.55 34.86
CA ASP A 91 -20.89 -6.56 36.29
C ASP A 91 -22.32 -6.08 36.55
N ALA A 92 -23.20 -7.00 36.94
CA ALA A 92 -24.59 -6.67 37.24
C ALA A 92 -24.72 -5.70 38.42
N SER A 93 -23.66 -5.52 39.24
CA SER A 93 -23.64 -4.50 40.29
C SER A 93 -23.85 -3.09 39.73
N VAL A 94 -23.43 -2.83 38.48
CA VAL A 94 -23.59 -1.50 37.87
C VAL A 94 -25.04 -1.13 37.63
N VAL A 95 -25.96 -2.11 37.60
CA VAL A 95 -27.41 -1.86 37.49
C VAL A 95 -27.95 -1.13 38.71
N ASP A 96 -27.34 -1.35 39.87
CA ASP A 96 -27.69 -0.76 41.15
C ASP A 96 -26.62 0.25 41.61
N ALA A 97 -25.79 0.78 40.69
CA ALA A 97 -24.71 1.70 41.02
C ALA A 97 -25.23 2.94 41.77
N ASP A 98 -24.56 3.30 42.86
CA ASP A 98 -24.83 4.53 43.60
C ASP A 98 -23.97 5.68 43.04
N ASP A 99 -22.72 5.38 42.67
CA ASP A 99 -21.75 6.34 42.16
C ASP A 99 -20.91 5.75 41.03
N VAL A 100 -20.67 6.54 39.98
CA VAL A 100 -19.79 6.18 38.86
C VAL A 100 -18.89 7.35 38.54
N GLU A 101 -17.58 7.15 38.66
CA GLU A 101 -16.59 8.20 38.44
C GLU A 101 -15.43 7.76 37.55
N ALA A 102 -14.67 8.75 37.07
CA ALA A 102 -13.45 8.51 36.30
C ALA A 102 -12.28 8.14 37.23
N GLY A 103 -11.66 7.00 36.98
CA GLY A 103 -10.46 6.51 37.68
C GLY A 103 -9.19 6.55 36.82
N TRP A 104 -8.10 6.04 37.38
CA TRP A 104 -6.80 5.91 36.70
C TRP A 104 -6.19 4.54 36.96
N PHE A 105 -5.72 3.88 35.90
CA PHE A 105 -5.30 2.47 35.91
C PHE A 105 -4.19 2.14 36.93
N SER A 106 -3.28 3.07 37.21
CA SER A 106 -2.20 2.92 38.17
C SER A 106 -2.61 3.18 39.62
N LYS A 107 -3.80 3.75 39.89
CA LYS A 107 -4.25 4.16 41.22
C LYS A 107 -5.04 3.05 41.93
N PRO A 108 -4.94 2.95 43.27
CA PRO A 108 -5.65 1.93 44.04
C PRO A 108 -7.12 2.33 44.28
N SER A 109 -8.00 1.33 44.25
CA SER A 109 -9.41 1.45 44.59
C SER A 109 -9.63 1.41 46.11
N GLY A 110 -9.97 2.54 46.73
CA GLY A 110 -10.64 2.69 48.03
C GLY A 110 -10.05 2.10 49.34
N ALA A 111 -9.09 1.17 49.33
CA ALA A 111 -8.68 0.46 50.54
C ALA A 111 -7.62 1.23 51.36
N ARG A 112 -8.00 1.69 52.57
CA ARG A 112 -7.04 2.21 53.55
C ARG A 112 -6.20 1.07 54.14
N VAL A 113 -4.88 1.15 53.96
CA VAL A 113 -3.93 0.18 54.53
C VAL A 113 -3.70 0.49 56.01
N LYS A 114 -3.52 -0.55 56.83
CA LYS A 114 -3.15 -0.39 58.25
C LYS A 114 -1.77 0.28 58.36
N MET A 115 -1.64 1.23 59.28
CA MET A 115 -0.36 1.87 59.61
C MET A 115 0.65 0.83 60.08
N ALA A 116 1.81 0.79 59.44
CA ALA A 116 3.05 0.30 60.03
C ALA A 116 3.87 1.51 60.46
N THR A 117 4.56 1.42 61.60
CA THR A 117 5.51 2.45 62.05
C THR A 117 6.68 2.55 61.06
N LEU A 118 7.05 3.78 60.70
CA LEU A 118 8.28 4.08 59.96
C LEU A 118 9.45 3.86 60.91
N ASP A 119 9.92 2.61 61.02
CA ASP A 119 11.23 2.37 61.60
C ASP A 119 12.27 2.64 60.51
N GLU A 120 13.21 3.52 60.80
CA GLU A 120 14.35 3.84 59.96
C GLU A 120 15.21 2.56 59.85
N ILE A 121 15.14 1.89 58.70
CA ILE A 121 15.99 0.71 58.45
C ILE A 121 17.40 1.26 58.28
N ALA A 122 18.27 0.98 59.24
CA ALA A 122 19.68 1.34 59.15
C ALA A 122 20.29 0.67 57.91
N GLN A 123 20.56 1.47 56.88
CA GLN A 123 21.29 1.06 55.69
C GLN A 123 22.79 1.29 55.92
N ALA A 124 23.64 0.45 55.34
CA ALA A 124 25.04 0.83 55.18
C ALA A 124 25.11 1.97 54.15
N ASP A 125 25.83 3.06 54.46
CA ASP A 125 25.99 4.16 53.52
C ASP A 125 26.56 3.61 52.20
N PRO A 126 25.94 3.91 51.04
CA PRO A 126 26.49 3.48 49.75
C PRO A 126 27.90 4.02 49.59
N GLU A 127 28.78 3.23 48.98
CA GLU A 127 30.14 3.69 48.68
C GLU A 127 30.06 4.93 47.78
N ALA A 128 30.54 6.06 48.31
CA ALA A 128 30.48 7.34 47.61
C ALA A 128 31.35 7.27 46.36
N LEU A 129 30.76 7.65 45.23
CA LEU A 129 31.51 7.81 43.98
C LEU A 129 32.04 9.25 43.89
N ASP A 130 33.37 9.40 43.95
CA ASP A 130 34.04 10.71 43.82
C ASP A 130 33.71 11.41 42.48
N ALA A 131 33.43 10.63 41.43
CA ALA A 131 33.15 11.15 40.10
C ALA A 131 31.72 11.69 39.99
N ASN A 132 31.58 12.98 39.68
CA ASN A 132 30.28 13.59 39.39
C ASN A 132 29.93 13.51 37.88
N PRO A 133 28.95 12.69 37.48
CA PRO A 133 28.55 12.56 36.07
C PRO A 133 27.88 13.83 35.49
N ALA A 134 27.27 14.68 36.32
CA ALA A 134 26.62 15.93 35.92
C ALA A 134 27.59 17.12 35.77
N SER A 135 28.86 16.95 36.14
CA SER A 135 29.87 17.98 35.95
C SER A 135 30.05 18.36 34.48
N LEU A 136 30.20 19.65 34.19
CA LEU A 136 30.46 20.12 32.83
C LEU A 136 31.86 19.70 32.38
N GLY A 137 31.94 19.24 31.13
CA GLY A 137 33.20 18.90 30.46
C GLY A 137 33.87 20.12 29.82
N SER A 138 34.90 19.85 29.00
CA SER A 138 35.74 20.89 28.40
C SER A 138 35.27 21.42 27.04
N HIS A 139 34.25 20.81 26.42
CA HIS A 139 33.75 21.26 25.13
C HIS A 139 32.80 22.44 25.29
N GLU A 140 33.11 23.56 24.62
CA GLU A 140 32.08 24.58 24.38
C GLU A 140 31.02 24.04 23.42
N HIS A 141 29.76 24.34 23.70
CA HIS A 141 28.62 23.98 22.86
C HIS A 141 27.73 25.17 22.52
N THR A 142 26.89 24.99 21.51
CA THR A 142 25.82 25.90 21.09
C THR A 142 24.48 25.25 21.41
N GLU A 143 23.53 26.05 21.89
CA GLU A 143 22.14 25.65 22.12
C GLU A 143 21.25 26.34 21.09
N ALA A 144 20.52 25.57 20.29
CA ALA A 144 19.67 26.08 19.22
C ALA A 144 18.37 25.29 19.13
N VAL A 145 17.33 25.89 18.54
CA VAL A 145 16.04 25.23 18.32
C VAL A 145 15.83 25.05 16.83
N TYR A 146 15.31 23.89 16.43
CA TYR A 146 14.71 23.73 15.11
C TYR A 146 13.19 23.63 15.25
N ASN A 147 12.46 24.28 14.35
CA ASN A 147 11.00 24.21 14.30
C ASN A 147 10.52 24.21 12.83
N PHE A 148 10.07 23.05 12.34
CA PHE A 148 9.52 22.92 10.99
C PHE A 148 8.04 23.30 10.87
N GLY A 149 7.43 23.78 11.95
CA GLY A 149 6.00 24.07 12.02
C GLY A 149 5.24 23.05 12.86
N ALA A 150 3.94 23.29 13.00
CA ALA A 150 3.11 22.44 13.81
C ALA A 150 2.85 21.12 13.08
N GLN A 151 2.33 21.11 11.86
CA GLN A 151 1.86 19.89 11.19
C GLN A 151 2.81 19.43 10.07
N SER A 152 4.07 19.21 10.44
CA SER A 152 5.19 19.02 9.51
C SER A 152 5.39 17.57 9.05
N ILE A 153 4.99 16.57 9.84
CA ILE A 153 5.19 15.16 9.53
C ILE A 153 3.94 14.33 9.84
N PRO A 154 3.62 13.28 9.07
CA PRO A 154 2.61 12.30 9.47
C PRO A 154 3.10 11.53 10.71
N LEU A 155 2.23 11.31 11.68
CA LEU A 155 2.55 10.51 12.86
C LEU A 155 2.05 9.07 12.68
N ALA A 156 2.89 8.10 13.01
CA ALA A 156 2.55 6.68 12.88
C ALA A 156 1.53 6.23 13.94
N GLY A 157 0.62 5.32 13.57
CA GLY A 157 -0.26 4.63 14.52
C GLY A 157 -1.25 5.50 15.29
N ILE A 158 -1.53 6.74 14.85
CA ILE A 158 -2.33 7.72 15.62
C ILE A 158 -3.40 8.43 14.77
N GLY A 159 -4.24 7.66 14.08
CA GLY A 159 -5.43 8.18 13.41
C GLY A 159 -5.18 9.17 12.25
N GLY A 160 -4.03 9.05 11.57
CA GLY A 160 -3.73 9.82 10.35
C GLY A 160 -3.41 11.30 10.55
N ILE A 161 -3.18 11.74 11.80
CA ILE A 161 -2.83 13.14 12.08
C ILE A 161 -1.38 13.46 11.72
N ARG A 162 -1.11 14.76 11.55
CA ARG A 162 0.25 15.30 11.40
C ARG A 162 0.68 16.01 12.67
N GLY A 163 1.95 15.86 13.03
CA GLY A 163 2.55 16.46 14.21
C GLY A 163 3.80 17.27 13.91
N GLU A 164 4.37 17.87 14.96
CA GLU A 164 5.52 18.74 14.83
C GLU A 164 6.81 17.95 14.59
N LEU A 165 7.75 18.59 13.88
CA LEU A 165 9.15 18.21 13.89
C LEU A 165 9.94 19.38 14.49
N GLN A 166 10.04 19.38 15.82
CA GLN A 166 10.61 20.46 16.63
C GLN A 166 11.50 19.90 17.76
N GLY A 167 12.56 20.62 18.11
CA GLY A 167 13.40 20.27 19.26
C GLY A 167 14.51 21.28 19.54
N LYS A 168 15.23 21.07 20.64
CA LYS A 168 16.44 21.81 21.04
C LYS A 168 17.68 20.96 20.81
N ILE A 169 18.68 21.52 20.16
CA ILE A 169 19.98 20.93 19.85
C ILE A 169 21.02 21.53 20.78
N TYR A 170 21.83 20.67 21.41
CA TYR A 170 23.03 21.01 22.16
C TYR A 170 24.22 20.41 21.41
N LEU A 171 24.96 21.26 20.71
CA LEU A 171 25.98 20.82 19.77
C LEU A 171 27.34 21.41 20.15
N PRO A 172 28.39 20.59 20.38
CA PRO A 172 29.74 21.08 20.55
C PRO A 172 30.12 22.02 19.39
N LYS A 173 30.82 23.14 19.65
CA LYS A 173 31.19 24.12 18.60
C LYS A 173 32.35 23.62 17.72
N THR A 174 33.23 22.81 18.29
CA THR A 174 34.46 22.34 17.63
C THR A 174 34.49 20.81 17.53
N GLY A 175 35.37 20.26 16.68
CA GLY A 175 35.54 18.81 16.47
C GLY A 175 34.80 18.27 15.24
N GLY A 176 34.80 16.95 15.06
CA GLY A 176 34.09 16.24 13.99
C GLY A 176 32.80 15.58 14.46
N PRO A 177 32.37 14.46 13.84
CA PRO A 177 31.18 13.71 14.23
C PRO A 177 31.16 13.36 15.73
N ARG A 178 30.01 13.48 16.37
CA ARG A 178 29.79 13.23 17.80
C ARG A 178 28.72 12.17 18.03
N PRO A 179 28.85 11.29 19.05
CA PRO A 179 27.78 10.37 19.43
C PRO A 179 26.46 11.13 19.65
N VAL A 180 25.35 10.57 19.18
CA VAL A 180 24.05 11.26 19.15
C VAL A 180 23.19 10.79 20.30
N VAL A 181 22.68 11.72 21.11
CA VAL A 181 21.71 11.41 22.17
C VAL A 181 20.39 12.12 21.88
N LEU A 182 19.31 11.35 21.78
CA LEU A 182 17.96 11.91 21.68
C LEU A 182 17.26 11.89 23.03
N LEU A 183 16.64 13.00 23.42
CA LEU A 183 15.83 13.10 24.62
C LEU A 183 14.37 13.33 24.22
N LEU A 184 13.45 12.52 24.74
CA LEU A 184 12.02 12.59 24.43
C LEU A 184 11.22 12.82 25.71
N HIS A 185 10.46 13.92 25.75
CA HIS A 185 9.57 14.17 26.87
C HIS A 185 8.32 13.29 26.83
N GLY A 186 7.70 13.14 28.00
CA GLY A 186 6.48 12.37 28.18
C GLY A 186 5.19 13.14 27.94
N ARG A 187 4.07 12.52 28.36
CA ARG A 187 2.73 13.10 28.26
C ARG A 187 2.54 14.16 29.34
N HIS A 188 2.42 15.41 28.90
CA HIS A 188 2.19 16.57 29.75
C HIS A 188 1.44 17.65 28.95
N THR A 189 0.84 18.64 29.61
CA THR A 189 0.08 19.75 28.99
C THR A 189 0.80 20.34 27.78
N SER A 190 0.20 20.21 26.58
CA SER A 190 0.75 20.68 25.30
C SER A 190 0.54 22.19 25.08
N CYS A 191 -0.66 22.69 25.40
CA CYS A 191 -1.06 24.08 25.17
C CYS A 191 -1.61 24.70 26.46
N SER A 192 -1.17 25.91 26.81
CA SER A 192 -1.55 26.56 28.07
C SER A 192 -2.00 28.02 27.89
N THR A 193 -2.87 28.49 28.77
CA THR A 193 -3.23 29.92 28.94
C THR A 193 -2.82 30.46 30.31
N GLY A 194 -2.02 29.71 31.09
CA GLY A 194 -1.75 29.98 32.51
C GLY A 194 -2.45 29.00 33.47
N THR A 195 -3.48 28.28 33.00
CA THR A 195 -4.13 27.16 33.69
C THR A 195 -4.04 25.90 32.85
N ALA A 196 -4.08 24.71 33.47
CA ALA A 196 -4.11 23.44 32.74
C ALA A 196 -5.34 23.41 31.83
N ASN A 197 -5.10 23.38 30.52
CA ASN A 197 -6.12 23.44 29.51
C ASN A 197 -5.95 22.23 28.56
N PRO A 198 -6.88 21.28 28.53
CA PRO A 198 -6.83 20.07 27.68
C PRO A 198 -7.14 20.39 26.20
N ASN A 199 -6.66 21.52 25.70
CA ASN A 199 -6.90 21.96 24.33
C ASN A 199 -6.14 21.07 23.35
N ARG A 200 -6.81 20.72 22.23
CA ARG A 200 -6.20 19.98 21.13
C ARG A 200 -5.11 20.84 20.52
N TRP A 201 -3.91 20.30 20.46
CA TRP A 201 -2.84 20.83 19.63
C TRP A 201 -3.25 20.76 18.13
N PRO A 202 -2.87 21.70 17.25
CA PRO A 202 -1.99 22.85 17.48
C PRO A 202 -2.59 23.91 18.41
N CYS A 203 -1.74 24.62 19.14
CA CYS A 203 -2.19 25.63 20.09
C CYS A 203 -2.87 26.82 19.40
N GLY A 204 -3.97 27.30 19.98
CA GLY A 204 -4.68 28.47 19.49
C GLY A 204 -3.89 29.78 19.69
N PRO A 205 -4.31 30.89 19.04
CA PRO A 205 -3.55 32.14 19.00
C PRO A 205 -3.34 32.83 20.37
N ASN A 206 -4.18 32.51 21.36
CA ASN A 206 -4.08 33.05 22.73
C ASN A 206 -3.43 32.06 23.70
N GLN A 207 -2.82 30.98 23.20
CA GLN A 207 -2.20 29.95 24.00
C GLN A 207 -0.70 29.91 23.76
N ILE A 208 0.05 29.49 24.78
CA ILE A 208 1.45 29.14 24.62
C ILE A 208 1.57 27.66 24.27
N ASN A 209 2.52 27.35 23.39
CA ASN A 209 3.01 25.99 23.17
C ASN A 209 4.03 25.69 24.27
N VAL A 210 3.73 24.71 25.15
CA VAL A 210 4.58 24.38 26.29
C VAL A 210 5.84 23.67 25.79
N PRO A 211 7.05 24.23 25.96
CA PRO A 211 8.27 23.68 25.38
C PRO A 211 8.84 22.54 26.26
N SER A 212 8.08 21.47 26.47
CA SER A 212 8.45 20.34 27.36
C SER A 212 9.84 19.76 27.06
N PHE A 213 10.27 19.79 25.80
CA PHE A 213 11.61 19.36 25.37
C PHE A 213 12.75 20.20 25.96
N ALA A 214 12.53 21.46 26.34
CA ALA A 214 13.55 22.32 26.92
C ALA A 214 13.85 21.99 28.40
N GLY A 215 13.03 21.16 29.04
CA GLY A 215 13.16 20.87 30.47
C GLY A 215 14.37 20.04 30.88
N TYR A 216 15.11 19.48 29.92
CA TYR A 216 16.28 18.61 30.16
C TYR A 216 17.63 19.32 29.94
N ASP A 217 17.66 20.65 30.02
CA ASP A 217 18.85 21.48 29.79
C ASP A 217 20.08 21.01 30.58
N GLY A 218 19.94 20.62 31.85
CA GLY A 218 21.05 20.11 32.65
C GLY A 218 21.74 18.89 32.02
N THR A 219 20.95 17.92 31.56
CA THR A 219 21.46 16.71 30.88
C THR A 219 22.05 17.04 29.52
N GLY A 220 21.36 17.87 28.73
CA GLY A 220 21.85 18.34 27.43
C GLY A 220 23.20 19.04 27.52
N ARG A 221 23.37 19.93 28.51
CA ARG A 221 24.61 20.66 28.77
C ARG A 221 25.73 19.76 29.27
N ALA A 222 25.44 18.87 30.23
CA ALA A 222 26.42 17.93 30.74
C ALA A 222 26.98 17.06 29.59
N LEU A 223 26.12 16.43 28.81
CA LEU A 223 26.57 15.59 27.69
C LEU A 223 27.23 16.40 26.57
N ALA A 224 26.68 17.53 26.13
CA ALA A 224 27.30 18.33 25.08
C ALA A 224 28.70 18.83 25.47
N SER A 225 28.90 19.22 26.73
CA SER A 225 30.22 19.64 27.23
C SER A 225 31.23 18.48 27.35
N HIS A 226 30.76 17.23 27.37
CA HIS A 226 31.57 16.00 27.23
C HIS A 226 31.68 15.50 25.78
N GLY A 227 31.19 16.28 24.81
CA GLY A 227 31.43 16.02 23.39
C GLY A 227 30.36 15.18 22.69
N TYR A 228 29.15 15.12 23.22
CA TYR A 228 27.99 14.48 22.59
C TYR A 228 27.18 15.49 21.77
N ALA A 229 26.52 15.06 20.70
CA ALA A 229 25.48 15.85 20.04
C ALA A 229 24.12 15.45 20.64
N VAL A 230 23.50 16.35 21.41
CA VAL A 230 22.24 16.06 22.09
C VAL A 230 21.10 16.78 21.39
N VAL A 231 19.97 16.09 21.17
CA VAL A 231 18.76 16.68 20.60
C VAL A 231 17.56 16.28 21.46
N SER A 232 16.93 17.27 22.10
CA SER A 232 15.71 17.08 22.89
C SER A 232 14.49 17.46 22.07
N ILE A 233 13.58 16.52 21.83
CA ILE A 233 12.50 16.67 20.84
C ILE A 233 11.11 16.84 21.45
N SER A 234 10.25 17.56 20.75
CA SER A 234 8.85 17.81 21.11
C SER A 234 7.93 16.69 20.62
N ALA A 235 6.92 16.34 21.43
CA ALA A 235 5.88 15.36 21.13
C ALA A 235 4.48 15.84 21.59
N ASN A 236 4.24 17.14 21.55
CA ASN A 236 3.00 17.78 21.98
C ASN A 236 1.78 17.39 21.11
N ALA A 237 1.94 17.18 19.80
CA ALA A 237 0.88 16.64 18.96
C ALA A 237 0.45 15.23 19.40
N ILE A 238 1.42 14.39 19.76
CA ILE A 238 1.17 13.03 20.26
C ILE A 238 0.47 13.11 21.62
N ASN A 239 1.01 13.89 22.56
CA ASN A 239 0.41 14.09 23.90
C ASN A 239 -1.09 14.44 23.83
N SER A 240 -1.48 15.29 22.87
CA SER A 240 -2.86 15.76 22.75
C SER A 240 -3.84 14.74 22.17
N ASN A 241 -3.36 13.64 21.57
CA ASN A 241 -4.22 12.72 20.79
C ASN A 241 -3.97 11.22 21.09
N ASP A 242 -2.96 10.90 21.90
CA ASP A 242 -2.50 9.53 22.11
C ASP A 242 -3.54 8.60 22.75
N ASN A 243 -4.32 9.09 23.72
CA ASN A 243 -5.39 8.29 24.34
C ASN A 243 -6.54 7.94 23.38
N GLN A 244 -6.98 8.89 22.55
CA GLN A 244 -8.19 8.70 21.75
C GLN A 244 -7.92 8.04 20.39
N LEU A 245 -6.71 8.22 19.83
CA LEU A 245 -6.42 7.86 18.44
C LEU A 245 -5.39 6.75 18.26
N ALA A 246 -4.64 6.36 19.30
CA ALA A 246 -3.58 5.35 19.19
C ALA A 246 -3.92 4.08 19.99
N LEU A 247 -3.78 2.92 19.34
CA LEU A 247 -4.03 1.61 19.93
C LEU A 247 -3.09 1.32 21.11
N ASP A 248 -1.86 1.80 21.04
CA ASP A 248 -0.81 1.63 22.03
C ASP A 248 -0.59 2.88 22.89
N GLN A 249 -1.57 3.79 22.90
CA GLN A 249 -1.50 5.03 23.66
C GLN A 249 -0.28 5.92 23.29
N GLY A 250 0.16 5.83 22.03
CA GLY A 250 1.11 6.75 21.38
C GLY A 250 2.56 6.29 21.42
N ALA A 251 2.85 5.05 21.85
CA ALA A 251 4.20 4.51 21.94
C ALA A 251 4.88 4.43 20.55
N GLN A 252 4.20 3.86 19.55
CA GLN A 252 4.67 3.75 18.17
C GLN A 252 4.85 5.12 17.52
N ALA A 253 3.91 6.05 17.74
CA ALA A 253 4.03 7.42 17.24
C ALA A 253 5.31 8.09 17.76
N ARG A 254 5.63 7.90 19.04
CA ARG A 254 6.86 8.41 19.68
C ARG A 254 8.12 7.70 19.19
N GLY A 255 8.06 6.38 19.07
CA GLY A 255 9.16 5.57 18.55
C GLY A 255 9.52 5.99 17.13
N GLN A 256 8.52 6.12 16.26
CA GLN A 256 8.72 6.58 14.89
C GLN A 256 9.22 8.03 14.83
N LEU A 257 8.72 8.94 15.68
CA LEU A 257 9.19 10.32 15.75
C LEU A 257 10.70 10.43 16.06
N LEU A 258 11.23 9.56 16.93
CA LEU A 258 12.66 9.46 17.18
C LEU A 258 13.44 9.03 15.93
N LEU A 259 12.95 8.02 15.21
CA LEU A 259 13.58 7.51 13.97
C LEU A 259 13.48 8.51 12.80
N ASP A 260 12.38 9.25 12.71
CA ASP A 260 12.18 10.33 11.74
C ASP A 260 13.12 11.50 12.03
N THR A 261 13.35 11.81 13.32
CA THR A 261 14.34 12.80 13.74
C THR A 261 15.75 12.38 13.33
N LEU A 262 16.14 11.11 13.55
CA LEU A 262 17.43 10.59 13.08
C LEU A 262 17.57 10.72 11.55
N SER A 263 16.50 10.41 10.83
CA SER A 263 16.46 10.54 9.37
C SER A 263 16.63 11.99 8.90
N MET A 264 16.00 12.94 9.59
CA MET A 264 16.17 14.38 9.34
C MET A 264 17.61 14.83 9.62
N LEU A 265 18.15 14.48 10.80
CA LEU A 265 19.51 14.84 11.20
C LEU A 265 20.54 14.22 10.26
N LYS A 266 20.33 12.99 9.77
CA LYS A 266 21.22 12.34 8.81
C LYS A 266 21.29 13.12 7.50
N LYS A 267 20.14 13.55 6.96
CA LYS A 267 20.11 14.40 5.75
C LYS A 267 20.84 15.73 5.98
N ALA A 268 20.59 16.39 7.11
CA ALA A 268 21.27 17.63 7.47
C ALA A 268 22.80 17.43 7.61
N ASN A 269 23.22 16.34 8.25
CA ASN A 269 24.61 15.94 8.44
C ASN A 269 25.34 15.69 7.11
N GLU A 270 24.63 15.18 6.10
CA GLU A 270 25.14 14.94 4.74
C GLU A 270 25.15 16.21 3.87
N GLY A 271 24.67 17.34 4.38
CA GLY A 271 24.53 18.60 3.63
C GLY A 271 23.40 18.57 2.60
N ALA A 272 22.47 17.62 2.69
CA ALA A 272 21.31 17.54 1.84
C ALA A 272 20.28 18.62 2.21
N ALA A 273 19.51 19.09 1.22
CA ALA A 273 18.41 20.01 1.47
C ALA A 273 17.32 19.30 2.30
N VAL A 274 16.96 19.90 3.43
CA VAL A 274 15.87 19.44 4.29
C VAL A 274 14.76 20.50 4.29
N SER A 275 13.55 20.07 3.95
CA SER A 275 12.34 20.87 4.03
C SER A 275 11.13 19.98 4.29
N HIS A 276 10.18 20.49 5.07
CA HIS A 276 8.95 19.80 5.41
C HIS A 276 7.75 20.71 5.13
N TYR A 277 6.66 20.12 4.61
CA TYR A 277 5.40 20.82 4.43
C TYR A 277 4.65 20.89 5.75
N ASP A 278 4.44 22.10 6.27
CA ASP A 278 3.57 22.37 7.40
C ASP A 278 2.14 22.59 6.90
N ALA A 279 1.27 21.62 7.19
CA ALA A 279 -0.12 21.68 6.80
C ALA A 279 -0.89 22.82 7.50
N GLN A 280 -0.42 23.29 8.66
CA GLN A 280 -1.06 24.41 9.36
C GLN A 280 -0.80 25.74 8.64
N GLN A 281 0.39 25.92 8.06
CA GLN A 281 0.79 27.14 7.36
C GLN A 281 0.61 27.05 5.83
N GLU A 282 0.15 25.90 5.33
CA GLU A 282 0.03 25.58 3.90
C GLU A 282 1.32 25.86 3.10
N GLY A 283 2.48 25.49 3.66
CA GLY A 283 3.77 25.85 3.06
C GLY A 283 4.94 24.99 3.49
N ASN A 284 6.01 25.04 2.70
CA ASN A 284 7.27 24.36 3.00
C ASN A 284 8.16 25.21 3.90
N VAL A 285 8.60 24.65 5.02
CA VAL A 285 9.61 25.23 5.90
C VAL A 285 10.95 24.56 5.61
N THR A 286 11.97 25.34 5.29
CA THR A 286 13.34 24.87 5.06
C THR A 286 14.10 24.74 6.38
N LEU A 287 15.15 23.91 6.42
CA LEU A 287 15.99 23.79 7.62
C LEU A 287 16.63 25.11 8.06
N ALA A 288 16.98 26.00 7.12
CA ALA A 288 17.49 27.34 7.45
C ALA A 288 16.44 28.20 8.18
N GLN A 289 15.18 28.11 7.76
CA GLN A 289 14.07 28.79 8.45
C GLN A 289 13.78 28.14 9.80
N ALA A 290 13.82 26.80 9.86
CA ALA A 290 13.58 26.05 11.08
C ALA A 290 14.63 26.35 12.17
N LEU A 291 15.89 26.55 11.79
CA LEU A 291 17.03 26.85 12.70
C LEU A 291 17.24 28.35 12.98
N ALA A 292 16.38 29.23 12.44
CA ALA A 292 16.45 30.65 12.76
C ALA A 292 16.27 30.87 14.26
N ASP A 293 16.86 31.94 14.81
CA ASP A 293 16.82 32.21 16.25
C ASP A 293 15.36 32.25 16.77
N GLN A 294 15.05 31.32 17.68
CA GLN A 294 13.74 31.16 18.32
C GLN A 294 13.71 31.75 19.75
N SER A 295 14.70 32.58 20.09
CA SER A 295 14.92 33.05 21.45
C SER A 295 14.03 34.23 21.88
N PRO A 296 13.57 34.26 23.14
CA PRO A 296 13.51 33.13 24.07
C PRO A 296 12.35 32.20 23.72
N LEU A 297 12.48 30.92 24.11
CA LEU A 297 11.35 29.99 24.02
C LEU A 297 10.19 30.46 24.92
N PRO A 298 8.92 30.18 24.56
CA PRO A 298 7.76 30.61 25.36
C PRO A 298 7.88 30.22 26.83
N GLY A 299 7.73 31.20 27.73
CA GLY A 299 7.76 30.98 29.19
C GLY A 299 9.16 30.76 29.79
N LEU A 300 10.24 30.86 29.00
CA LEU A 300 11.62 30.71 29.46
C LEU A 300 12.38 32.04 29.34
N SER A 301 13.36 32.25 30.22
CA SER A 301 14.20 33.45 30.24
C SER A 301 15.58 33.26 29.59
N GLU A 302 16.06 32.01 29.52
CA GLU A 302 17.31 31.68 28.85
C GLU A 302 17.16 31.73 27.33
N GLY A 303 18.10 32.39 26.67
CA GLY A 303 18.09 32.53 25.22
C GLY A 303 18.75 31.35 24.51
N THR A 304 18.35 31.13 23.26
CA THR A 304 19.01 30.20 22.32
C THR A 304 19.78 30.99 21.26
N ALA A 305 20.64 30.32 20.51
CA ALA A 305 21.27 30.86 19.32
C ALA A 305 20.64 30.26 18.05
N GLY A 306 20.69 31.00 16.94
CA GLY A 306 20.45 30.40 15.62
C GLY A 306 21.62 29.52 15.19
N LEU A 307 21.34 28.50 14.37
CA LEU A 307 22.34 27.71 13.64
C LEU A 307 22.11 27.81 12.14
N ALA A 308 23.17 27.77 11.34
CA ALA A 308 23.04 27.57 9.91
C ALA A 308 22.98 26.07 9.59
N PRO A 309 22.29 25.64 8.52
CA PRO A 309 22.34 24.24 8.06
C PRO A 309 23.77 23.72 7.85
N ALA A 310 24.70 24.59 7.43
CA ALA A 310 26.11 24.25 7.26
C ALA A 310 26.80 23.86 8.57
N ASP A 311 26.33 24.37 9.71
CA ASP A 311 26.89 24.06 11.03
C ASP A 311 26.57 22.63 11.48
N LEU A 312 25.61 21.95 10.83
CA LEU A 312 25.21 20.57 11.12
C LEU A 312 25.96 19.52 10.29
N VAL A 313 26.65 19.94 9.22
CA VAL A 313 27.32 19.02 8.28
C VAL A 313 28.49 18.30 8.95
N GLY A 314 28.48 16.96 8.91
CA GLY A 314 29.53 16.12 9.48
C GLY A 314 29.67 16.18 11.00
N ARG A 315 28.60 16.56 11.72
CA ARG A 315 28.60 16.73 13.18
C ARG A 315 28.02 15.56 13.96
N PHE A 316 27.27 14.68 13.33
CA PHE A 316 26.55 13.59 13.98
C PHE A 316 27.16 12.22 13.62
N ASP A 317 27.45 11.41 14.62
CA ASP A 317 27.89 10.02 14.49
C ASP A 317 26.71 9.07 14.72
N PHE A 318 26.09 8.62 13.62
CA PHE A 318 24.98 7.68 13.64
C PHE A 318 25.40 6.22 13.90
N SER A 319 26.68 5.96 14.16
CA SER A 319 27.15 4.64 14.59
C SER A 319 27.07 4.43 16.11
N ASN A 320 26.75 5.48 16.87
CA ASN A 320 26.64 5.45 18.33
C ASN A 320 25.49 6.35 18.80
N ILE A 321 24.29 5.77 18.95
CA ILE A 321 23.05 6.48 19.24
C ILE A 321 22.49 6.09 20.61
N GLY A 322 22.27 7.08 21.48
CA GLY A 322 21.59 6.93 22.77
C GLY A 322 20.19 7.56 22.76
N MET A 323 19.26 7.01 23.52
CA MET A 323 17.92 7.57 23.66
C MET A 323 17.45 7.60 25.11
N MET A 324 16.92 8.72 25.57
CA MET A 324 16.21 8.85 26.84
C MET A 324 14.77 9.23 26.57
N GLY A 325 13.85 8.60 27.29
CA GLY A 325 12.43 8.92 27.21
C GLY A 325 11.80 9.00 28.59
N HIS A 326 11.01 10.03 28.86
CA HIS A 326 10.32 10.20 30.15
C HIS A 326 8.84 9.77 30.05
N SER A 327 8.30 8.99 30.98
CA SER A 327 6.88 8.63 31.04
C SER A 327 6.43 7.86 29.80
N ARG A 328 5.43 8.34 29.05
CA ARG A 328 5.09 7.83 27.71
C ARG A 328 6.23 7.94 26.71
N GLY A 329 7.12 8.91 26.90
CA GLY A 329 8.39 9.00 26.17
C GLY A 329 9.31 7.81 26.48
N GLY A 330 9.26 7.27 27.70
CA GLY A 330 10.03 6.10 28.11
C GLY A 330 9.58 4.82 27.41
N GLU A 331 8.28 4.61 27.27
CA GLU A 331 7.73 3.59 26.37
C GLU A 331 8.00 3.93 24.88
N GLY A 332 8.07 5.22 24.54
CA GLY A 332 8.47 5.68 23.21
C GLY A 332 9.89 5.27 22.81
N VAL A 333 10.86 5.28 23.74
CA VAL A 333 12.24 4.84 23.44
C VAL A 333 12.37 3.31 23.39
N THR A 334 11.56 2.57 24.15
CA THR A 334 11.48 1.10 23.98
C THR A 334 10.83 0.75 22.64
N SER A 335 9.78 1.47 22.24
CA SER A 335 9.16 1.37 20.92
C SER A 335 10.14 1.74 19.79
N ALA A 336 10.95 2.79 19.96
CA ALA A 336 12.00 3.11 18.99
C ALA A 336 12.99 1.95 18.84
N ALA A 337 13.39 1.29 19.93
CA ALA A 337 14.30 0.16 19.89
C ALA A 337 13.71 -1.07 19.16
N THR A 338 12.41 -1.37 19.37
CA THR A 338 11.73 -2.48 18.68
C THR A 338 11.51 -2.17 17.20
N LEU A 339 10.94 -1.00 16.87
CA LEU A 339 10.74 -0.55 15.49
C LEU A 339 12.05 -0.51 14.71
N ASN A 340 13.13 -0.05 15.36
CA ASN A 340 14.45 0.00 14.75
C ASN A 340 14.98 -1.38 14.32
N GLN A 341 14.74 -2.44 15.11
CA GLN A 341 15.18 -3.79 14.75
C GLN A 341 14.27 -4.47 13.71
N GLY A 342 13.04 -3.97 13.52
CA GLY A 342 12.19 -4.34 12.38
C GLY A 342 12.62 -3.72 11.04
N LEU A 343 13.57 -2.78 11.04
CA LEU A 343 14.08 -2.18 9.80
C LEU A 343 15.01 -3.16 9.06
N GLU A 344 15.02 -3.07 7.73
CA GLU A 344 16.02 -3.76 6.89
C GLU A 344 17.46 -3.31 7.25
N LYS A 345 17.61 -2.04 7.64
CA LYS A 345 18.89 -1.45 8.07
C LYS A 345 18.70 -0.69 9.38
N PRO A 346 18.77 -1.40 10.52
CA PRO A 346 18.64 -0.78 11.83
C PRO A 346 19.72 0.28 12.09
N TRP A 347 19.31 1.38 12.72
CA TRP A 347 20.22 2.36 13.31
C TRP A 347 21.05 1.73 14.42
N LYS A 348 22.27 2.21 14.64
CA LYS A 348 23.17 1.72 15.70
C LYS A 348 22.81 2.37 17.05
N ILE A 349 21.65 1.98 17.59
CA ILE A 349 21.23 2.33 18.94
C ILE A 349 22.06 1.50 19.93
N THR A 350 22.87 2.18 20.74
CA THR A 350 23.84 1.59 21.67
C THR A 350 23.45 1.78 23.13
N SER A 351 22.44 2.60 23.42
CA SER A 351 22.00 2.88 24.79
C SER A 351 20.56 3.38 24.83
N ILE A 352 19.75 2.88 25.76
CA ILE A 352 18.43 3.45 26.06
C ILE A 352 18.21 3.67 27.56
N LEU A 353 17.45 4.71 27.90
CA LEU A 353 17.07 5.06 29.27
C LEU A 353 15.59 5.46 29.35
N PRO A 354 14.70 4.53 29.68
CA PRO A 354 13.33 4.86 30.09
C PRO A 354 13.32 5.49 31.51
N LEU A 355 12.89 6.74 31.62
CA LEU A 355 12.75 7.50 32.86
C LEU A 355 11.27 7.53 33.27
N ALA A 356 10.96 7.12 34.50
CA ALA A 356 9.62 7.01 35.05
C ALA A 356 8.57 6.47 34.03
N PRO A 357 8.88 5.38 33.29
CA PRO A 357 8.12 5.06 32.10
C PRO A 357 6.78 4.39 32.44
N VAL A 358 5.79 4.60 31.57
CA VAL A 358 4.65 3.68 31.45
C VAL A 358 5.09 2.40 30.72
N ASP A 359 4.28 1.34 30.76
CA ASP A 359 4.54 0.07 30.06
C ASP A 359 3.21 -0.57 29.63
N PHE A 360 2.46 0.12 28.76
CA PHE A 360 1.15 -0.34 28.33
C PHE A 360 1.21 -1.55 27.41
N ALA A 361 2.24 -1.62 26.56
CA ALA A 361 2.43 -2.66 25.55
C ALA A 361 3.41 -3.77 25.96
N ARG A 362 4.03 -3.74 27.15
CA ARG A 362 4.95 -4.79 27.65
C ARG A 362 6.03 -5.17 26.63
N MET A 363 6.71 -4.16 26.08
CA MET A 363 7.71 -4.36 25.02
C MET A 363 9.00 -4.95 25.61
N THR A 364 9.50 -6.02 25.01
CA THR A 364 10.83 -6.56 25.32
C THR A 364 11.87 -5.94 24.39
N VAL A 365 12.95 -5.44 24.97
CA VAL A 365 13.95 -4.67 24.22
C VAL A 365 15.21 -5.50 24.00
N PRO A 366 15.55 -5.93 22.78
CA PRO A 366 16.73 -6.74 22.48
C PRO A 366 18.04 -5.96 22.27
N ASN A 367 19.18 -6.57 22.61
CA ASN A 367 20.54 -6.23 22.16
C ASN A 367 21.06 -4.82 22.51
N VAL A 368 20.38 -4.05 23.36
CA VAL A 368 20.81 -2.72 23.78
C VAL A 368 20.82 -2.61 25.31
N PRO A 369 21.91 -2.09 25.91
CA PRO A 369 21.91 -1.76 27.33
C PRO A 369 20.74 -0.86 27.68
N MET A 370 20.04 -1.19 28.77
CA MET A 370 18.85 -0.45 29.20
C MET A 370 18.92 -0.13 30.68
N ASN A 371 18.67 1.14 31.02
CA ASN A 371 18.50 1.58 32.40
C ASN A 371 17.11 2.18 32.61
N VAL A 372 16.30 1.59 33.49
CA VAL A 372 14.99 2.14 33.87
C VAL A 372 15.10 2.88 35.19
N ILE A 373 14.75 4.16 35.23
CA ILE A 373 14.73 4.97 36.46
C ILE A 373 13.29 5.08 36.96
N LEU A 374 13.06 4.70 38.22
CA LEU A 374 11.74 4.60 38.86
C LEU A 374 11.67 5.51 40.11
N PRO A 375 10.90 6.62 40.07
CA PRO A 375 10.73 7.51 41.23
C PRO A 375 9.75 6.92 42.27
N TYR A 376 10.15 6.82 43.54
CA TYR A 376 9.32 6.14 44.56
C TYR A 376 8.00 6.87 44.88
N CYS A 377 8.03 8.20 44.88
CA CYS A 377 6.88 9.08 45.15
C CYS A 377 6.18 9.53 43.85
N ASP A 378 6.23 8.70 42.80
CA ASP A 378 5.50 8.93 41.55
C ASP A 378 3.98 8.91 41.79
N GLY A 379 3.33 10.05 41.52
CA GLY A 379 1.88 10.20 41.60
C GLY A 379 1.17 9.95 40.27
N ASP A 380 1.89 10.01 39.15
CA ASP A 380 1.39 9.96 37.78
C ASP A 380 1.35 8.52 37.24
N VAL A 381 2.41 7.75 37.48
CA VAL A 381 2.56 6.32 37.16
C VAL A 381 2.77 5.56 38.47
N SER A 382 1.84 5.72 39.41
CA SER A 382 2.04 5.30 40.80
C SER A 382 2.19 3.79 41.02
N ASN A 383 1.97 2.94 40.02
CA ASN A 383 2.26 1.50 40.05
C ASN A 383 3.64 1.11 39.53
N GLN A 384 4.43 2.06 39.02
CA GLN A 384 5.79 1.85 38.55
C GLN A 384 5.89 0.68 37.53
N GLN A 385 4.88 0.55 36.68
CA GLN A 385 4.79 -0.53 35.67
C GLN A 385 6.00 -0.60 34.72
N GLY A 386 6.77 0.48 34.60
CA GLY A 386 8.09 0.50 33.96
C GLY A 386 9.07 -0.58 34.43
N GLN A 387 8.89 -1.11 35.64
CA GLN A 387 9.68 -2.23 36.16
C GLN A 387 9.62 -3.48 35.25
N HIS A 388 8.48 -3.72 34.59
CA HIS A 388 8.33 -4.84 33.67
C HIS A 388 9.29 -4.79 32.49
N MET A 389 9.68 -3.60 32.01
CA MET A 389 10.61 -3.46 30.89
C MET A 389 11.92 -4.20 31.18
N LEU A 390 12.40 -4.15 32.42
CA LEU A 390 13.59 -4.89 32.86
C LEU A 390 13.29 -6.38 33.06
N ASP A 391 12.21 -6.69 33.76
CA ASP A 391 11.85 -8.05 34.16
C ASP A 391 11.54 -8.94 32.94
N ASP A 392 10.89 -8.40 31.92
CA ASP A 392 10.55 -9.12 30.69
C ASP A 392 11.75 -9.17 29.72
N SER A 393 12.60 -8.14 29.64
CA SER A 393 13.70 -8.08 28.67
C SER A 393 14.93 -8.93 29.04
N ARG A 394 15.19 -9.18 30.34
CA ARG A 394 16.43 -9.82 30.83
C ARG A 394 16.77 -11.19 30.22
N TYR A 395 15.77 -11.92 29.71
CA TYR A 395 15.94 -13.25 29.07
C TYR A 395 15.13 -13.41 27.78
N ALA A 396 14.54 -12.33 27.26
CA ALA A 396 13.73 -12.41 26.04
C ALA A 396 14.57 -12.70 24.79
N PHE A 397 15.87 -12.37 24.85
CA PHE A 397 16.81 -12.51 23.74
C PHE A 397 18.15 -13.07 24.24
N ASP A 398 18.87 -13.72 23.34
CA ASP A 398 20.26 -14.16 23.56
C ASP A 398 21.20 -12.97 23.28
N ASP A 399 21.18 -12.00 24.18
CA ASP A 399 21.99 -10.79 24.10
C ASP A 399 23.02 -10.68 25.23
N ASP A 400 24.00 -9.80 25.00
CA ASP A 400 25.13 -9.58 25.90
C ASP A 400 25.15 -8.13 26.37
N VAL A 401 24.10 -7.69 27.07
CA VAL A 401 23.96 -6.28 27.50
C VAL A 401 23.50 -6.14 28.94
N LEU A 402 23.91 -5.05 29.59
CA LEU A 402 23.52 -4.71 30.95
C LEU A 402 22.05 -4.27 30.99
N ARG A 403 21.29 -4.85 31.92
CA ARG A 403 19.95 -4.38 32.32
C ARG A 403 20.04 -3.80 33.71
N SER A 404 19.71 -2.52 33.87
CA SER A 404 19.80 -1.78 35.13
C SER A 404 18.45 -1.19 35.49
N GLY A 405 18.07 -1.28 36.76
CA GLY A 405 16.94 -0.59 37.35
C GLY A 405 17.40 0.28 38.50
N VAL A 406 17.05 1.56 38.46
CA VAL A 406 17.40 2.53 39.50
C VAL A 406 16.13 3.04 40.15
N TRP A 407 16.03 2.88 41.46
CA TRP A 407 14.95 3.43 42.27
C TRP A 407 15.43 4.70 42.96
N MET A 408 14.81 5.83 42.60
CA MET A 408 15.09 7.12 43.22
C MET A 408 14.08 7.38 44.34
N MET A 409 14.50 7.14 45.58
CA MET A 409 13.63 7.31 46.73
C MET A 409 13.37 8.79 46.97
N GLY A 410 12.12 9.14 47.29
CA GLY A 410 11.72 10.52 47.49
C GLY A 410 11.50 11.36 46.23
N ALA A 411 11.82 10.86 45.03
CA ALA A 411 11.52 11.54 43.78
C ALA A 411 10.05 11.35 43.36
N ASN A 412 9.44 12.36 42.75
CA ASN A 412 8.13 12.26 42.08
C ASN A 412 8.27 12.12 40.56
N HIS A 413 7.18 12.15 39.82
CA HIS A 413 7.22 12.04 38.36
C HIS A 413 7.83 13.28 37.69
N ASN A 414 7.42 14.48 38.12
CA ASN A 414 7.60 15.69 37.30
C ASN A 414 8.98 16.35 37.42
N PHE A 415 9.65 16.30 38.57
CA PHE A 415 10.78 17.20 38.85
C PHE A 415 12.09 16.85 38.14
N TYR A 416 12.09 15.83 37.28
CA TYR A 416 13.15 15.60 36.30
C TYR A 416 13.14 16.60 35.14
N ASN A 417 12.06 17.36 34.97
CA ASN A 417 11.86 18.31 33.88
C ASN A 417 11.52 19.70 34.44
N THR A 418 12.35 20.70 34.19
CA THR A 418 12.14 22.07 34.73
C THR A 418 10.87 22.74 34.21
N VAL A 419 10.40 22.38 33.00
CA VAL A 419 9.17 22.93 32.39
C VAL A 419 7.92 22.39 33.07
N TRP A 420 8.00 21.27 33.79
CA TRP A 420 6.86 20.67 34.51
C TRP A 420 6.85 21.03 36.01
N THR A 421 7.91 21.69 36.48
CA THR A 421 8.23 21.82 37.90
C THR A 421 7.78 23.16 38.47
N PRO A 422 6.98 23.18 39.55
CA PRO A 422 6.59 24.41 40.24
C PRO A 422 7.79 25.22 40.72
N GLY A 423 7.76 26.54 40.45
CA GLY A 423 8.84 27.45 40.81
C GLY A 423 10.04 27.43 39.84
N LYS A 424 10.04 26.55 38.84
CA LYS A 424 11.02 26.53 37.74
C LYS A 424 10.41 27.00 36.40
N TYR A 425 9.11 26.78 36.23
CA TYR A 425 8.34 27.25 35.09
C TYR A 425 6.96 27.76 35.54
N ASP A 426 6.38 28.69 34.77
CA ASP A 426 5.19 29.43 35.19
C ASP A 426 3.87 28.80 34.73
N TYR A 427 3.89 27.94 33.71
CA TYR A 427 2.67 27.49 33.04
C TYR A 427 2.48 25.99 33.15
N SER A 428 1.30 25.58 33.61
CA SER A 428 0.90 24.17 33.65
C SER A 428 1.94 23.30 34.34
N VAL A 429 2.38 23.68 35.53
CA VAL A 429 3.32 22.92 36.38
C VAL A 429 2.57 22.19 37.48
N SER A 430 3.11 21.07 37.98
CA SER A 430 2.48 20.34 39.09
C SER A 430 3.45 19.50 39.91
N ASP A 431 3.16 19.35 41.20
CA ASP A 431 3.67 18.22 42.00
C ASP A 431 2.61 17.12 41.94
N ASP A 432 2.91 16.05 41.23
CA ASP A 432 2.03 14.92 40.93
C ASP A 432 1.65 14.09 42.16
N TRP A 433 2.41 14.17 43.26
CA TRP A 433 1.98 13.61 44.54
C TRP A 433 0.96 14.49 45.27
N GLY A 434 1.00 15.80 44.98
CA GLY A 434 0.16 16.83 45.56
C GLY A 434 0.96 17.81 46.43
N ALA A 435 1.10 19.04 45.96
CA ALA A 435 1.88 20.11 46.63
C ALA A 435 1.42 20.46 48.05
N ASN A 436 0.17 20.12 48.40
CA ASN A 436 -0.40 20.36 49.73
C ASN A 436 -0.48 19.09 50.59
N SER A 437 -0.01 17.94 50.08
CA SER A 437 -0.13 16.65 50.76
C SER A 437 0.69 16.64 52.06
N THR A 438 0.05 16.17 53.13
CA THR A 438 0.65 15.93 54.45
C THR A 438 0.95 14.45 54.67
N ASP A 439 0.98 13.66 53.60
CA ASP A 439 1.37 12.25 53.66
C ASP A 439 2.74 12.10 54.34
N ALA A 440 2.86 11.12 55.24
CA ALA A 440 4.01 10.99 56.13
C ALA A 440 5.33 10.65 55.40
N VAL A 441 5.26 10.09 54.18
CA VAL A 441 6.43 9.59 53.43
C VAL A 441 6.70 10.45 52.21
N CYS A 442 5.70 10.68 51.37
CA CYS A 442 5.84 11.38 50.09
C CYS A 442 5.15 12.75 50.07
N GLY A 443 4.46 13.15 51.14
CA GLY A 443 3.81 14.45 51.23
C GLY A 443 4.82 15.57 51.48
N PRO A 444 4.96 16.56 50.58
CA PRO A 444 5.98 17.62 50.71
C PRO A 444 5.75 18.54 51.92
N ARG A 445 4.57 18.49 52.58
CA ARG A 445 4.27 19.26 53.79
C ARG A 445 4.44 18.48 55.10
N SER A 446 4.74 17.18 55.04
CA SER A 446 5.03 16.41 56.25
C SER A 446 6.44 16.71 56.76
N SER A 447 6.67 16.72 58.07
CA SER A 447 8.02 16.88 58.64
C SER A 447 8.85 15.59 58.62
N THR A 448 8.23 14.45 58.33
CA THR A 448 8.84 13.12 58.34
C THR A 448 9.02 12.53 56.94
N ASN A 449 8.75 13.32 55.90
CA ASN A 449 8.78 12.84 54.53
C ASN A 449 10.21 12.56 54.05
N ILE A 450 10.34 11.68 53.05
CA ILE A 450 11.61 11.35 52.39
C ILE A 450 11.79 12.10 51.06
N ARG A 451 10.94 13.09 50.74
CA ARG A 451 10.90 13.77 49.44
C ARG A 451 12.19 14.52 49.18
N LEU A 452 12.71 14.34 47.97
CA LEU A 452 13.73 15.20 47.41
C LEU A 452 13.12 16.56 47.06
N SER A 453 13.89 17.63 47.24
CA SER A 453 13.52 18.95 46.71
C SER A 453 13.51 18.92 45.18
N ALA A 454 12.84 19.89 44.56
CA ALA A 454 12.84 20.02 43.10
C ALA A 454 14.25 20.09 42.51
N ASP A 455 15.15 20.86 43.14
CA ASP A 455 16.55 20.96 42.69
C ASP A 455 17.33 19.65 42.89
N ALA A 456 17.20 19.03 44.07
CA ALA A 456 17.90 17.77 44.34
C ALA A 456 17.44 16.64 43.40
N GLN A 457 16.14 16.59 43.08
CA GLN A 457 15.61 15.62 42.12
C GLN A 457 16.09 15.89 40.69
N TYR A 458 16.13 17.15 40.27
CA TYR A 458 16.63 17.54 38.95
C TYR A 458 18.13 17.24 38.80
N ASP A 459 18.91 17.51 39.84
CA ASP A 459 20.35 17.22 39.88
C ASP A 459 20.62 15.71 39.87
N ALA A 460 19.87 14.93 40.65
CA ALA A 460 19.94 13.47 40.64
C ALA A 460 19.57 12.90 39.26
N GLY A 461 18.50 13.41 38.64
CA GLY A 461 18.10 13.07 37.28
C GLY A 461 19.22 13.34 36.27
N THR A 462 19.79 14.54 36.31
CA THR A 462 20.89 14.95 35.44
C THR A 462 22.11 14.04 35.62
N ALA A 463 22.47 13.73 36.86
CA ALA A 463 23.60 12.85 37.17
C ALA A 463 23.41 11.44 36.61
N TYR A 464 22.24 10.83 36.80
CA TYR A 464 21.99 9.46 36.35
C TYR A 464 21.79 9.37 34.84
N MET A 465 21.12 10.33 34.21
CA MET A 465 21.00 10.37 32.76
C MET A 465 22.35 10.58 32.08
N ALA A 466 23.14 11.55 32.53
CA ALA A 466 24.47 11.80 31.98
C ALA A 466 25.42 10.61 32.25
N GLY A 467 25.42 10.07 33.46
CA GLY A 467 26.27 8.94 33.86
C GLY A 467 26.03 7.69 33.02
N TRP A 468 24.76 7.40 32.70
CA TRP A 468 24.39 6.25 31.87
C TRP A 468 24.93 6.35 30.45
N PHE A 469 24.74 7.50 29.77
CA PHE A 469 25.25 7.67 28.41
C PHE A 469 26.78 7.77 28.37
N ARG A 470 27.40 8.39 29.38
CA ARG A 470 28.87 8.41 29.53
C ARG A 470 29.44 7.01 29.73
N LEU A 471 28.77 6.16 30.51
CA LEU A 471 29.15 4.76 30.70
C LEU A 471 28.99 3.92 29.42
N THR A 472 27.81 3.97 28.81
CA THR A 472 27.41 3.02 27.74
C THR A 472 27.90 3.44 26.36
N MET A 473 28.01 4.75 26.11
CA MET A 473 28.43 5.29 24.82
C MET A 473 29.84 5.88 24.86
N GLY A 474 30.25 6.42 26.01
CA GLY A 474 31.57 7.05 26.22
C GLY A 474 32.63 6.13 26.83
N ASP A 475 32.25 4.92 27.22
CA ASP A 475 33.10 3.92 27.89
C ASP A 475 33.70 4.40 29.23
N GLU A 476 33.05 5.36 29.90
CA GLU A 476 33.48 5.91 31.18
C GLU A 476 33.13 4.96 32.35
N LYS A 477 33.94 3.90 32.50
CA LYS A 477 33.69 2.80 33.45
C LYS A 477 33.63 3.20 34.91
N GLN A 478 34.13 4.37 35.29
CA GLN A 478 34.00 4.86 36.67
C GLN A 478 32.53 5.05 37.09
N PHE A 479 31.59 5.14 36.15
CA PHE A 479 30.15 5.26 36.46
C PHE A 479 29.44 3.90 36.52
N LEU A 480 30.10 2.77 36.21
CA LEU A 480 29.50 1.44 36.25
C LEU A 480 28.89 1.08 37.64
N PRO A 481 29.52 1.42 38.78
CA PRO A 481 28.94 1.15 40.11
C PRO A 481 27.58 1.82 40.39
N MET A 482 27.18 2.82 39.58
CA MET A 482 25.85 3.40 39.70
C MET A 482 24.73 2.51 39.13
N PHE A 483 25.08 1.51 38.30
CA PHE A 483 24.14 0.77 37.45
C PHE A 483 24.35 -0.76 37.47
N ASP A 484 25.40 -1.26 38.10
CA ASP A 484 25.72 -2.68 38.16
C ASP A 484 25.11 -3.40 39.36
N GLY A 485 24.34 -2.70 40.20
CA GLY A 485 23.71 -3.25 41.39
C GLY A 485 24.46 -2.96 42.70
N SER A 486 25.67 -2.40 42.67
CA SER A 486 26.38 -1.99 43.90
C SER A 486 25.75 -0.76 44.57
N ALA A 487 24.92 0.00 43.84
CA ALA A 487 24.22 1.19 44.28
C ALA A 487 25.14 2.31 44.78
N SER A 488 26.33 2.46 44.18
CA SER A 488 27.20 3.60 44.49
C SER A 488 26.57 4.90 44.01
N VAL A 489 26.54 5.90 44.87
CA VAL A 489 25.92 7.20 44.58
C VAL A 489 27.01 8.27 44.47
N PRO A 490 26.97 9.15 43.45
CA PRO A 490 27.88 10.30 43.38
C PRO A 490 27.85 11.15 44.64
N GLU A 491 29.02 11.49 45.19
CA GLU A 491 29.13 12.26 46.45
C GLU A 491 28.34 13.58 46.41
N VAL A 492 28.26 14.21 45.23
CA VAL A 492 27.51 15.45 44.99
C VAL A 492 26.01 15.35 45.32
N LEU A 493 25.43 14.14 45.25
CA LEU A 493 24.02 13.93 45.55
C LEU A 493 23.75 13.78 47.05
N GLY A 494 24.80 13.83 47.88
CA GLY A 494 24.70 13.82 49.33
C GLY A 494 23.96 12.58 49.85
N SER A 495 22.95 12.80 50.71
CA SER A 495 22.18 11.75 51.36
C SER A 495 20.98 11.26 50.55
N ALA A 496 21.00 11.40 49.22
CA ALA A 496 19.93 10.87 48.37
C ALA A 496 19.93 9.33 48.41
N ASP A 497 18.83 8.73 48.87
CA ASP A 497 18.63 7.27 48.84
C ASP A 497 18.29 6.84 47.41
N ILE A 498 19.28 6.24 46.74
CA ILE A 498 19.14 5.72 45.39
C ILE A 498 19.63 4.28 45.39
N ARG A 499 18.81 3.40 44.82
CA ARG A 499 19.02 1.95 44.87
C ARG A 499 19.11 1.43 43.45
N SER A 500 20.04 0.51 43.20
CA SER A 500 20.20 -0.11 41.88
C SER A 500 20.03 -1.61 41.97
N VAL A 501 19.39 -2.19 40.96
CA VAL A 501 19.33 -3.63 40.73
C VAL A 501 19.71 -3.86 39.29
N SER A 502 20.53 -4.87 39.03
CA SER A 502 21.00 -5.14 37.68
C SER A 502 20.83 -6.60 37.28
N THR A 503 21.05 -6.84 35.99
CA THR A 503 21.32 -8.16 35.43
C THR A 503 22.55 -7.99 34.57
N ALA A 504 23.65 -8.62 34.97
CA ALA A 504 24.88 -8.56 34.21
C ALA A 504 24.70 -9.16 32.79
N PRO A 505 25.46 -8.65 31.79
CA PRO A 505 25.52 -9.21 30.43
C PRO A 505 25.82 -10.72 30.45
N ALA A 506 25.33 -11.46 29.45
CA ALA A 506 25.52 -12.91 29.36
C ALA A 506 27.01 -13.35 29.39
N SER A 507 27.93 -12.55 28.87
CA SER A 507 29.37 -12.80 28.90
C SER A 507 29.99 -12.68 30.30
N ALA A 508 29.36 -11.92 31.19
CA ALA A 508 29.81 -11.65 32.56
C ALA A 508 28.94 -12.37 33.62
N ARG A 509 28.17 -13.38 33.19
CA ARG A 509 27.14 -14.00 34.01
C ARG A 509 27.07 -15.51 33.84
N GLN A 510 26.90 -16.21 34.96
CA GLN A 510 26.61 -17.64 35.02
C GLN A 510 25.33 -17.88 35.84
N THR A 511 24.20 -17.95 35.15
CA THR A 511 22.90 -18.23 35.78
C THR A 511 22.82 -19.66 36.32
N ILE A 512 22.52 -19.79 37.61
CA ILE A 512 22.26 -21.07 38.29
C ILE A 512 20.77 -21.42 38.16
N THR A 513 19.89 -20.48 38.48
CA THR A 513 18.43 -20.59 38.30
C THR A 513 17.78 -19.20 38.22
N THR A 514 16.80 -19.02 37.33
CA THR A 514 16.04 -17.76 37.24
C THR A 514 14.91 -17.66 38.26
N PHE A 515 14.49 -18.81 38.83
CA PHE A 515 13.31 -18.97 39.68
C PHE A 515 11.95 -18.72 39.00
N GLU A 516 11.92 -18.58 37.67
CA GLU A 516 10.70 -18.35 36.88
C GLU A 516 9.91 -19.63 36.59
N LYS A 517 10.48 -20.80 36.87
CA LYS A 517 9.88 -22.12 36.60
C LYS A 517 10.34 -23.17 37.59
N ALA A 518 9.52 -24.20 37.77
CA ALA A 518 9.88 -25.34 38.61
C ALA A 518 11.17 -25.99 38.08
N SER A 519 12.12 -26.25 38.99
CA SER A 519 13.44 -26.77 38.65
C SER A 519 13.82 -27.90 39.57
N SER A 520 14.40 -28.96 39.01
CA SER A 520 14.96 -30.08 39.79
C SER A 520 16.18 -29.68 40.62
N LEU A 521 16.75 -28.50 40.36
CA LEU A 521 17.83 -27.92 41.16
C LEU A 521 17.34 -27.41 42.51
N VAL A 522 16.07 -27.01 42.60
CA VAL A 522 15.48 -26.35 43.77
C VAL A 522 14.74 -27.38 44.62
N LYS A 523 15.13 -27.50 45.89
CA LYS A 523 14.53 -28.40 46.87
C LYS A 523 14.15 -27.64 48.12
N VAL A 524 12.97 -27.90 48.68
CA VAL A 524 12.52 -27.31 49.94
C VAL A 524 12.63 -28.33 51.08
N GLN A 525 13.01 -27.88 52.27
CA GLN A 525 13.09 -28.67 53.49
C GLN A 525 12.41 -27.96 54.67
N GLY A 526 12.17 -28.71 55.77
CA GLY A 526 11.64 -28.15 57.01
C GLY A 526 10.13 -27.88 56.95
N ALA A 527 9.70 -26.82 57.64
CA ALA A 527 8.32 -26.33 57.69
C ALA A 527 8.13 -25.19 56.67
N ALA A 528 8.50 -25.43 55.41
CA ALA A 528 8.57 -24.40 54.38
C ALA A 528 8.01 -24.85 53.03
N THR A 529 7.67 -23.89 52.18
CA THR A 529 7.18 -24.09 50.81
C THR A 529 7.94 -23.19 49.84
N ALA A 530 8.12 -23.67 48.61
CA ALA A 530 8.70 -22.90 47.51
C ALA A 530 7.79 -23.05 46.30
N THR A 531 7.07 -21.98 45.94
CA THR A 531 6.05 -22.00 44.90
C THR A 531 6.40 -20.99 43.82
N VAL A 532 6.44 -21.45 42.56
CA VAL A 532 6.56 -20.52 41.43
C VAL A 532 5.22 -19.82 41.26
N CYS A 533 5.28 -18.50 41.23
CA CYS A 533 4.13 -17.62 41.09
C CYS A 533 4.40 -16.58 40.01
N ALA A 534 3.35 -15.96 39.49
CA ALA A 534 3.42 -14.79 38.62
C ALA A 534 2.17 -13.94 38.84
N SER A 535 2.25 -12.66 38.49
CA SER A 535 1.14 -11.70 38.54
C SER A 535 0.54 -11.44 39.93
N ALA A 536 -0.14 -10.31 40.05
CA ALA A 536 -1.08 -10.03 41.12
C ALA A 536 -2.31 -10.94 41.04
N ALA A 537 -2.91 -11.28 42.19
CA ALA A 537 -4.21 -11.95 42.23
C ALA A 537 -5.31 -11.12 41.55
N GLY A 538 -6.43 -11.78 41.21
CA GLY A 538 -7.58 -11.12 40.59
C GLY A 538 -7.55 -11.00 39.06
N ARG A 539 -6.73 -11.83 38.38
CA ARG A 539 -6.74 -11.91 36.91
C ARG A 539 -8.05 -12.51 36.40
N THR A 540 -8.58 -11.93 35.33
CA THR A 540 -9.87 -12.32 34.74
C THR A 540 -9.76 -13.59 33.92
N VAL A 541 -8.59 -13.85 33.31
CA VAL A 541 -8.28 -15.14 32.68
C VAL A 541 -7.51 -16.01 33.66
N THR A 542 -7.90 -17.29 33.76
CA THR A 542 -7.22 -18.27 34.61
C THR A 542 -5.74 -18.36 34.24
N GLN A 543 -4.89 -18.18 35.24
CA GLN A 543 -3.44 -18.23 35.10
C GLN A 543 -2.92 -19.65 35.34
N SER A 544 -1.85 -20.02 34.64
CA SER A 544 -1.18 -21.33 34.84
C SER A 544 -0.30 -21.38 36.09
N LEU A 545 0.13 -20.22 36.59
CA LEU A 545 0.89 -20.05 37.83
C LEU A 545 0.00 -19.44 38.90
N ALA A 546 0.29 -19.74 40.17
CA ALA A 546 -0.35 -19.07 41.29
C ALA A 546 -0.01 -17.57 41.29
N ALA A 547 -0.90 -16.74 41.83
CA ALA A 547 -0.61 -15.32 42.04
C ALA A 547 0.53 -15.15 43.07
N CYS A 548 1.44 -14.21 42.81
CA CYS A 548 2.53 -13.92 43.76
C CYS A 548 2.04 -13.17 44.99
N THR A 549 1.09 -12.27 44.78
CA THR A 549 0.55 -11.37 45.80
C THR A 549 -0.95 -11.56 45.91
N SER A 550 -1.47 -11.34 47.11
CA SER A 550 -2.90 -11.36 47.41
C SER A 550 -3.63 -10.14 46.85
N SER A 551 -4.96 -10.25 46.73
CA SER A 551 -5.84 -9.15 46.33
C SER A 551 -5.99 -8.07 47.42
N ALA A 552 -5.38 -8.25 48.59
CA ALA A 552 -5.41 -7.28 49.68
C ALA A 552 -4.49 -6.07 49.44
N LEU A 553 -3.55 -6.19 48.51
CA LEU A 553 -2.63 -5.12 48.12
C LEU A 553 -3.08 -4.56 46.76
N GLY A 554 -3.17 -3.22 46.66
CA GLY A 554 -3.41 -2.54 45.39
C GLY A 554 -2.25 -2.74 44.41
N THR A 555 -2.53 -2.59 43.11
CA THR A 555 -1.53 -2.71 42.03
C THR A 555 -0.36 -1.74 42.21
N SER A 556 -0.60 -0.56 42.80
CA SER A 556 0.43 0.43 43.09
C SER A 556 1.55 -0.06 44.02
N ALA A 557 1.27 -1.05 44.88
CA ALA A 557 2.23 -1.63 45.80
C ALA A 557 2.99 -2.83 45.20
N GLN A 558 2.78 -3.16 43.93
CA GLN A 558 3.25 -4.40 43.30
C GLN A 558 3.86 -4.19 41.91
N PRO A 559 4.95 -3.41 41.81
CA PRO A 559 5.49 -2.97 40.51
C PRO A 559 5.95 -4.09 39.58
N HIS A 560 6.42 -5.22 40.12
CA HIS A 560 6.78 -6.40 39.31
C HIS A 560 5.57 -7.18 38.78
N TRP A 561 4.40 -7.00 39.39
CA TRP A 561 3.25 -7.88 39.19
C TRP A 561 1.98 -7.14 38.83
N THR A 562 2.07 -5.85 38.48
CA THR A 562 0.91 -5.05 38.05
C THR A 562 0.38 -5.56 36.70
N PRO A 563 -0.93 -5.50 36.41
CA PRO A 563 -1.40 -5.64 35.04
C PRO A 563 -0.84 -4.53 34.15
N ALA A 564 -0.70 -4.83 32.86
CA ALA A 564 -0.43 -3.84 31.82
C ALA A 564 -1.70 -3.56 31.01
N SER A 565 -1.84 -2.35 30.47
CA SER A 565 -3.08 -1.92 29.82
C SER A 565 -3.45 -2.76 28.60
N ASN A 566 -2.48 -3.11 27.75
CA ASN A 566 -2.75 -3.90 26.54
C ASN A 566 -2.52 -5.41 26.75
N GLY A 567 -2.38 -5.87 28.00
CA GLY A 567 -2.17 -7.28 28.33
C GLY A 567 -2.43 -7.57 29.79
N GLY A 568 -3.60 -7.16 30.30
CA GLY A 568 -3.95 -7.26 31.71
C GLY A 568 -3.97 -8.69 32.28
N ASN A 569 -3.96 -9.71 31.42
CA ASN A 569 -3.90 -11.12 31.81
C ASN A 569 -2.58 -11.82 31.44
N VAL A 570 -1.65 -11.11 30.79
CA VAL A 570 -0.34 -11.67 30.46
C VAL A 570 0.46 -11.86 31.75
N PRO A 571 0.97 -13.06 32.05
CA PRO A 571 1.75 -13.32 33.25
C PRO A 571 2.86 -12.27 33.44
N ALA A 572 2.89 -11.62 34.60
CA ALA A 572 3.88 -10.61 34.96
C ALA A 572 4.91 -11.19 35.94
N THR A 573 6.19 -11.01 35.64
CA THR A 573 7.39 -11.38 36.41
C THR A 573 7.25 -12.67 37.24
N PRO A 574 7.38 -13.85 36.60
CA PRO A 574 7.45 -15.10 37.33
C PRO A 574 8.62 -15.12 38.32
N VAL A 575 8.37 -15.55 39.56
CA VAL A 575 9.39 -15.72 40.61
C VAL A 575 9.06 -16.94 41.48
N THR A 576 9.95 -17.30 42.40
CA THR A 576 9.64 -18.30 43.43
C THR A 576 9.36 -17.62 44.77
N LYS A 577 8.15 -17.81 45.30
CA LYS A 577 7.78 -17.45 46.67
C LYS A 577 8.24 -18.53 47.63
N PHE A 578 9.19 -18.19 48.50
CA PHE A 578 9.66 -19.03 49.60
C PHE A 578 9.03 -18.56 50.91
N SER A 579 8.18 -19.40 51.51
CA SER A 579 7.50 -19.07 52.77
C SER A 579 7.70 -20.19 53.80
N TRP A 580 7.73 -19.84 55.08
CA TRP A 580 7.88 -20.79 56.18
C TRP A 580 6.97 -20.44 57.36
N THR A 581 6.51 -21.47 58.07
CA THR A 581 5.65 -21.33 59.25
C THR A 581 6.38 -21.56 60.57
N ALA A 582 7.58 -22.15 60.51
CA ALA A 582 8.50 -22.33 61.62
C ALA A 582 9.94 -22.40 61.08
N LEU A 583 10.93 -22.15 61.93
CA LEU A 583 12.36 -22.22 61.56
C LEU A 583 12.86 -23.64 61.26
N SER A 584 12.14 -24.65 61.75
CA SER A 584 12.43 -26.07 61.47
C SER A 584 11.17 -26.92 61.60
N SER A 585 11.19 -28.13 61.02
CA SER A 585 10.21 -29.17 61.31
C SER A 585 10.81 -30.26 62.21
N GLY A 586 10.03 -30.75 63.19
CA GLY A 586 10.50 -31.70 64.21
C GLY A 586 11.08 -31.03 65.46
N THR A 587 11.67 -31.82 66.37
CA THR A 587 12.26 -31.34 67.63
C THR A 587 13.61 -31.99 67.93
N GLY A 588 14.47 -31.29 68.68
CA GLY A 588 15.79 -31.79 69.09
C GLY A 588 16.70 -32.11 67.89
N ASN A 589 17.49 -33.18 67.98
CA ASN A 589 18.44 -33.59 66.93
C ASN A 589 17.77 -34.08 65.63
N ALA A 590 16.44 -34.21 65.59
CA ALA A 590 15.67 -34.56 64.39
C ALA A 590 15.10 -33.32 63.68
N ALA A 591 15.36 -32.11 64.18
CA ALA A 591 14.90 -30.87 63.59
C ALA A 591 15.54 -30.66 62.20
N THR A 592 14.69 -30.49 61.17
CA THR A 592 15.13 -30.15 59.81
C THR A 592 14.89 -28.68 59.58
N ALA A 593 15.93 -27.91 59.29
CA ALA A 593 15.82 -26.47 59.04
C ALA A 593 14.87 -26.18 57.86
N SER A 594 14.10 -25.09 57.99
CA SER A 594 13.25 -24.56 56.94
C SER A 594 14.11 -23.80 55.93
N GLU A 595 14.33 -24.39 54.76
CA GLU A 595 15.24 -23.80 53.76
C GLU A 595 14.91 -24.23 52.32
N VAL A 596 15.30 -23.39 51.37
CA VAL A 596 15.39 -23.72 49.95
C VAL A 596 16.84 -24.02 49.60
N ARG A 597 17.12 -25.22 49.10
CA ARG A 597 18.43 -25.63 48.61
C ARG A 597 18.45 -25.64 47.10
N VAL A 598 19.45 -25.00 46.51
CA VAL A 598 19.67 -24.91 45.07
C VAL A 598 20.98 -25.59 44.70
N ASN A 599 20.89 -26.70 43.98
CA ASN A 599 22.07 -27.37 43.44
C ASN A 599 22.70 -26.52 42.31
N VAL A 600 24.01 -26.34 42.36
CA VAL A 600 24.78 -25.65 41.32
C VAL A 600 25.11 -26.62 40.18
N PRO A 601 24.63 -26.36 38.95
CA PRO A 601 24.93 -27.18 37.78
C PRO A 601 26.43 -27.28 37.52
N ALA A 602 26.90 -28.42 37.02
CA ALA A 602 28.33 -28.66 36.77
C ALA A 602 29.03 -27.52 35.99
N LYS A 603 28.34 -26.92 35.02
CA LYS A 603 28.85 -25.82 34.19
C LYS A 603 29.03 -24.48 34.93
N ALA A 604 28.41 -24.31 36.10
CA ALA A 604 28.39 -23.06 36.87
C ALA A 604 29.09 -23.19 38.23
N ARG A 605 29.80 -24.30 38.49
CA ARG A 605 30.46 -24.56 39.79
C ARG A 605 31.73 -23.76 40.00
N ASN A 606 32.39 -23.40 38.91
CA ASN A 606 33.61 -22.63 38.97
C ASN A 606 33.29 -21.14 38.95
N ALA A 607 33.28 -20.53 40.13
CA ALA A 607 33.06 -19.11 40.33
C ALA A 607 34.37 -18.31 40.44
N SER A 608 35.54 -18.91 40.23
CA SER A 608 36.83 -18.28 40.54
C SER A 608 37.13 -17.01 39.75
N SER A 609 36.48 -16.82 38.59
CA SER A 609 36.61 -15.64 37.73
C SER A 609 35.49 -14.61 37.93
N MET A 610 34.52 -14.90 38.80
CA MET A 610 33.35 -14.06 39.03
C MET A 610 33.56 -13.17 40.26
N GLU A 611 32.89 -12.03 40.29
CA GLU A 611 33.03 -11.07 41.40
C GLU A 611 32.13 -11.43 42.58
N ARG A 612 30.89 -11.86 42.30
CA ARG A 612 29.87 -12.10 43.32
C ARG A 612 28.91 -13.22 42.97
N LEU A 613 28.32 -13.83 43.99
CA LEU A 613 27.06 -14.57 43.89
C LEU A 613 25.93 -13.58 44.13
N SER A 614 25.08 -13.37 43.12
CA SER A 614 23.96 -12.44 43.16
C SER A 614 22.62 -13.18 43.20
N VAL A 615 21.66 -12.61 43.92
CA VAL A 615 20.26 -13.03 43.95
C VAL A 615 19.36 -11.84 44.25
N LYS A 616 18.19 -11.79 43.61
CA LYS A 616 17.18 -10.76 43.86
C LYS A 616 16.16 -11.27 44.88
N VAL A 617 15.94 -10.49 45.94
CA VAL A 617 15.10 -10.88 47.09
C VAL A 617 14.19 -9.72 47.50
N ALA A 618 12.94 -10.03 47.86
CA ALA A 618 12.04 -9.09 48.53
C ALA A 618 11.25 -9.81 49.63
N ALA A 619 10.99 -9.16 50.76
CA ALA A 619 10.00 -9.62 51.72
C ALA A 619 8.62 -9.77 51.07
N ASP A 620 7.94 -10.88 51.32
CA ASP A 620 6.68 -11.17 50.63
C ASP A 620 5.50 -10.33 51.11
N ASP A 621 4.34 -10.51 50.47
CA ASP A 621 3.13 -9.74 50.78
C ASP A 621 2.53 -10.03 52.17
N THR A 622 2.90 -11.15 52.80
CA THR A 622 2.45 -11.55 54.13
C THR A 622 3.31 -10.95 55.24
N VAL A 623 4.51 -10.47 54.91
CA VAL A 623 5.41 -9.78 55.85
C VAL A 623 4.94 -8.34 56.05
N ASP A 624 4.70 -7.95 57.31
CA ASP A 624 4.20 -6.61 57.64
C ASP A 624 5.28 -5.54 57.58
N SER A 625 6.44 -5.76 58.22
CA SER A 625 7.57 -4.83 58.23
C SER A 625 8.85 -5.46 57.67
N SER A 626 9.36 -6.53 58.29
CA SER A 626 10.58 -7.22 57.87
C SER A 626 10.55 -8.70 58.23
N THR A 627 11.41 -9.47 57.60
CA THR A 627 11.66 -10.89 57.89
C THR A 627 13.16 -11.13 57.96
N ALA A 628 13.59 -12.37 58.21
CA ALA A 628 15.01 -12.71 58.27
C ALA A 628 15.31 -13.98 57.44
N LEU A 629 16.39 -13.89 56.67
CA LEU A 629 16.84 -14.93 55.76
C LEU A 629 18.37 -15.05 55.86
N SER A 630 18.90 -16.25 55.69
CA SER A 630 20.33 -16.49 55.51
C SER A 630 20.63 -17.05 54.12
N VAL A 631 21.80 -16.72 53.58
CA VAL A 631 22.40 -17.38 52.42
C VAL A 631 23.55 -18.25 52.91
N THR A 632 23.53 -19.53 52.53
CA THR A 632 24.63 -20.47 52.78
C THR A 632 25.18 -21.00 51.46
N VAL A 633 26.49 -20.92 51.26
CA VAL A 633 27.18 -21.50 50.10
C VAL A 633 27.94 -22.75 50.54
N VAL A 634 27.87 -23.83 49.74
CA VAL A 634 28.52 -25.12 50.01
C VAL A 634 29.41 -25.51 48.84
N ASP A 635 30.66 -25.90 49.13
CA ASP A 635 31.62 -26.35 48.11
C ASP A 635 31.66 -27.89 47.94
N GLY A 636 32.49 -28.36 47.01
CA GLY A 636 32.69 -29.78 46.70
C GLY A 636 33.28 -30.64 47.82
N SER A 637 33.90 -30.01 48.82
CA SER A 637 34.41 -30.68 50.01
C SER A 637 33.38 -30.76 51.15
N GLY A 638 32.27 -30.02 51.01
CA GLY A 638 31.26 -29.85 52.04
C GLY A 638 31.53 -28.69 53.00
N ALA A 639 32.54 -27.85 52.73
CA ALA A 639 32.76 -26.63 53.49
C ALA A 639 31.62 -25.63 53.22
N THR A 640 31.22 -24.88 54.24
CA THR A 640 30.06 -23.98 54.19
C THR A 640 30.40 -22.60 54.70
N HIS A 641 29.82 -21.57 54.09
CA HIS A 641 29.81 -20.21 54.62
C HIS A 641 28.37 -19.69 54.64
N THR A 642 27.93 -19.16 55.77
CA THR A 642 26.56 -18.67 56.00
C THR A 642 26.61 -17.21 56.41
N VAL A 643 25.78 -16.39 55.77
CA VAL A 643 25.64 -14.95 56.05
C VAL A 643 24.15 -14.60 56.12
N PRO A 644 23.70 -13.84 57.14
CA PRO A 644 22.38 -13.21 57.12
C PRO A 644 22.22 -12.29 55.92
N VAL A 645 21.09 -12.35 55.21
CA VAL A 645 20.83 -11.48 54.05
C VAL A 645 20.79 -10.01 54.47
N ALA A 646 20.36 -9.71 55.70
CA ALA A 646 20.36 -8.34 56.21
C ALA A 646 21.77 -7.71 56.30
N ASP A 647 22.82 -8.52 56.48
CA ASP A 647 24.21 -8.06 56.54
C ASP A 647 24.75 -7.72 55.14
N LEU A 648 24.13 -8.27 54.08
CA LEU A 648 24.47 -7.99 52.68
C LEU A 648 23.59 -6.85 52.13
N ASN A 649 22.28 -6.92 52.36
CA ASN A 649 21.32 -5.89 52.02
C ASN A 649 20.04 -6.01 52.87
N ALA A 650 19.92 -5.20 53.92
CA ALA A 650 18.75 -5.16 54.82
C ALA A 650 17.42 -4.83 54.11
N LEU A 651 17.47 -4.12 52.98
CA LEU A 651 16.28 -3.75 52.22
C LEU A 651 15.64 -4.97 51.53
N ALA A 652 16.42 -6.01 51.28
CA ALA A 652 15.95 -7.22 50.60
C ALA A 652 15.00 -8.08 51.44
N VAL A 653 15.04 -7.90 52.76
CA VAL A 653 14.18 -8.60 53.73
C VAL A 653 13.23 -7.65 54.47
N SER A 654 13.13 -6.40 54.02
CA SER A 654 12.27 -5.37 54.60
C SER A 654 11.28 -4.81 53.58
N ARG A 655 10.09 -4.41 54.02
CA ARG A 655 9.10 -3.72 53.20
C ARG A 655 9.50 -2.25 53.03
N LEU A 656 9.22 -1.68 51.86
CA LEU A 656 9.53 -0.27 51.57
C LEU A 656 8.70 0.70 52.43
N PRO A 657 9.16 1.96 52.62
CA PRO A 657 8.49 2.94 53.48
C PRO A 657 7.00 3.11 53.19
N ALA A 658 6.18 3.13 54.24
CA ALA A 658 4.71 3.10 54.12
C ALA A 658 4.06 4.27 54.87
N SER A 659 2.85 4.63 54.43
CA SER A 659 1.94 5.50 55.16
C SER A 659 0.52 4.90 55.11
N THR A 660 -0.50 5.69 55.43
CA THR A 660 -1.90 5.30 55.18
C THR A 660 -2.28 5.31 53.69
N ASP A 661 -1.42 5.81 52.81
CA ASP A 661 -1.63 5.85 51.36
C ASP A 661 -1.34 4.48 50.73
N ALA A 662 -2.31 3.93 50.02
CA ALA A 662 -2.24 2.61 49.41
C ALA A 662 -1.28 2.52 48.21
N ARG A 663 -0.72 3.66 47.73
CA ARG A 663 0.30 3.71 46.68
C ARG A 663 1.69 3.29 47.16
N LEU A 664 1.91 3.29 48.47
CA LEU A 664 3.21 3.03 49.11
C LEU A 664 3.33 1.57 49.59
N LYS A 665 4.36 1.27 50.40
CA LYS A 665 4.67 -0.10 50.89
C LYS A 665 4.93 -1.09 49.74
N LYS A 666 5.53 -0.59 48.67
CA LYS A 666 5.82 -1.35 47.44
C LYS A 666 6.70 -2.56 47.74
N ILE A 667 6.44 -3.67 47.06
CA ILE A 667 7.31 -4.86 47.07
C ILE A 667 8.23 -4.77 45.86
N VAL A 668 9.51 -4.53 46.11
CA VAL A 668 10.54 -4.38 45.07
C VAL A 668 11.66 -5.35 45.37
N LEU A 669 12.00 -6.19 44.40
CA LEU A 669 13.15 -7.08 44.46
C LEU A 669 14.44 -6.26 44.61
N GLN A 670 15.18 -6.49 45.68
CA GLN A 670 16.48 -5.87 45.95
C GLN A 670 17.59 -6.86 45.61
N GLN A 671 18.72 -6.35 45.13
CA GLN A 671 19.89 -7.17 44.83
C GLN A 671 20.66 -7.51 46.12
N VAL A 672 20.96 -8.79 46.29
CA VAL A 672 21.77 -9.32 47.40
C VAL A 672 23.03 -9.92 46.79
N ASP A 673 24.17 -9.29 47.05
CA ASP A 673 25.46 -9.70 46.52
C ASP A 673 26.36 -10.25 47.62
N LEU A 674 26.81 -11.48 47.45
CA LEU A 674 27.83 -12.11 48.29
C LEU A 674 29.14 -12.19 47.50
N PRO A 675 30.16 -11.37 47.82
CA PRO A 675 31.42 -11.36 47.08
C PRO A 675 32.10 -12.74 47.08
N VAL A 676 32.59 -13.17 45.92
CA VAL A 676 33.34 -14.43 45.78
C VAL A 676 34.63 -14.38 46.60
N ALA A 677 35.23 -13.19 46.74
CA ALA A 677 36.37 -12.97 47.62
C ALA A 677 36.06 -13.35 49.08
N THR A 678 34.88 -12.96 49.60
CA THR A 678 34.44 -13.32 50.95
C THR A 678 34.30 -14.83 51.13
N LEU A 679 33.80 -15.55 50.12
CA LEU A 679 33.71 -17.01 50.15
C LEU A 679 35.10 -17.67 50.22
N LYS A 680 36.04 -17.14 49.43
CA LYS A 680 37.43 -17.61 49.40
C LYS A 680 38.14 -17.35 50.73
N ASP A 681 37.96 -16.16 51.31
CA ASP A 681 38.54 -15.79 52.60
C ASP A 681 37.94 -16.61 53.76
N ALA A 682 36.68 -17.04 53.62
CA ALA A 682 36.04 -18.02 54.50
C ALA A 682 36.51 -19.48 54.31
N GLY A 683 37.43 -19.73 53.36
CA GLY A 683 38.04 -21.03 53.13
C GLY A 683 37.30 -21.96 52.17
N LEU A 684 36.30 -21.47 51.43
CA LEU A 684 35.58 -22.29 50.44
C LEU A 684 36.41 -22.45 49.16
N ASN A 685 36.34 -23.63 48.55
CA ASN A 685 36.85 -23.85 47.21
C ASN A 685 35.91 -23.25 46.15
N VAL A 686 36.11 -21.97 45.83
CA VAL A 686 35.33 -21.24 44.82
C VAL A 686 35.43 -21.78 43.39
N SER A 687 36.37 -22.70 43.11
CA SER A 687 36.42 -23.42 41.83
C SER A 687 35.43 -24.59 41.74
N ASP A 688 34.80 -24.97 42.85
CA ASP A 688 33.86 -26.08 42.92
C ASP A 688 32.71 -25.85 43.91
N ILE A 689 31.88 -24.83 43.66
CA ILE A 689 30.65 -24.58 44.42
C ILE A 689 29.55 -25.56 44.01
N ARG A 690 28.87 -26.18 44.97
CA ARG A 690 27.90 -27.27 44.74
C ARG A 690 26.48 -26.93 45.09
N GLU A 691 26.24 -26.11 46.10
CA GLU A 691 24.91 -25.82 46.59
C GLU A 691 24.84 -24.40 47.18
N VAL A 692 23.71 -23.73 46.99
CA VAL A 692 23.34 -22.49 47.68
C VAL A 692 22.06 -22.75 48.45
N ARG A 693 21.99 -22.36 49.72
CA ARG A 693 20.81 -22.55 50.58
C ARG A 693 20.29 -21.21 51.07
N PHE A 694 18.97 -21.05 51.05
CA PHE A 694 18.24 -19.92 51.62
C PHE A 694 17.52 -20.42 52.87
N GLY A 695 18.04 -20.10 54.05
CA GLY A 695 17.53 -20.61 55.33
C GLY A 695 16.72 -19.58 56.10
N ALA A 696 15.55 -19.98 56.60
CA ALA A 696 14.70 -19.15 57.45
C ALA A 696 15.41 -18.78 58.76
N LEU A 697 15.33 -17.50 59.14
CA LEU A 697 15.76 -17.00 60.44
C LEU A 697 14.58 -16.37 61.20
N GLU A 698 14.73 -16.21 62.51
CA GLU A 698 13.76 -15.47 63.32
C GLU A 698 13.77 -13.99 62.89
N GLY A 699 12.60 -13.45 62.57
CA GLY A 699 12.47 -12.06 62.13
C GLY A 699 12.84 -11.07 63.24
N PRO A 700 13.15 -9.80 62.90
CA PRO A 700 13.36 -8.75 63.92
C PRO A 700 12.15 -8.52 64.83
N ASP A 701 10.96 -8.92 64.38
CA ASP A 701 9.70 -8.92 65.12
C ASP A 701 9.54 -10.11 66.10
N GLY A 702 10.51 -11.02 66.16
CA GLY A 702 10.48 -12.25 66.98
C GLY A 702 9.59 -13.36 66.39
N LEU A 703 9.15 -13.23 65.13
CA LEU A 703 8.35 -14.26 64.49
C LEU A 703 9.22 -15.35 63.87
N ALA A 704 8.83 -16.60 64.13
CA ALA A 704 9.42 -17.80 63.52
C ALA A 704 8.84 -18.12 62.13
N ALA A 705 7.87 -17.34 61.67
CA ALA A 705 7.24 -17.45 60.35
C ALA A 705 7.63 -16.24 59.49
N GLY A 706 7.63 -16.43 58.17
CA GLY A 706 8.01 -15.37 57.24
C GLY A 706 7.97 -15.84 55.79
N GLY A 707 8.35 -14.94 54.88
CA GLY A 707 8.42 -15.28 53.48
C GLY A 707 9.12 -14.22 52.64
N VAL A 708 9.69 -14.67 51.53
CA VAL A 708 10.42 -13.86 50.56
C VAL A 708 10.13 -14.31 49.13
N PHE A 709 10.28 -13.40 48.18
CA PHE A 709 10.40 -13.72 46.76
C PHE A 709 11.87 -13.91 46.40
N LEU A 710 12.18 -14.92 45.59
CA LEU A 710 13.52 -15.21 45.07
C LEU A 710 13.50 -15.14 43.54
N SER A 711 14.49 -14.46 42.96
CA SER A 711 14.68 -14.29 41.52
C SER A 711 16.16 -14.24 41.16
N ASP A 712 16.54 -14.73 39.98
CA ASP A 712 17.89 -14.58 39.41
C ASP A 712 19.09 -14.95 40.30
N LEU A 713 19.25 -16.23 40.66
CA LEU A 713 20.48 -16.70 41.29
C LEU A 713 21.57 -16.94 40.23
N ALA A 714 22.67 -16.18 40.30
CA ALA A 714 23.77 -16.27 39.35
C ALA A 714 25.11 -15.89 39.99
N PHE A 715 26.21 -16.39 39.42
CA PHE A 715 27.51 -15.74 39.62
C PHE A 715 27.70 -14.66 38.56
N GLU A 716 28.12 -13.47 38.97
CA GLU A 716 28.17 -12.27 38.11
C GLU A 716 29.45 -11.47 38.31
N SER A 717 29.80 -10.71 37.28
CA SER A 717 30.82 -9.65 37.29
C SER A 717 30.23 -8.37 36.69
N SER A 718 30.63 -7.22 37.22
CA SER A 718 30.21 -5.92 36.70
C SER A 718 30.71 -5.71 35.27
N ALA A 719 29.79 -5.55 34.33
CA ALA A 719 30.09 -5.25 32.94
C ALA A 719 28.91 -4.54 32.25
N VAL A 720 29.20 -3.77 31.19
CA VAL A 720 28.17 -3.16 30.33
C VAL A 720 27.72 -4.12 29.23
N GLY A 721 28.62 -4.99 28.78
CA GLY A 721 28.39 -5.86 27.63
C GLY A 721 28.62 -5.15 26.29
N THR A 722 28.10 -5.73 25.21
CA THR A 722 28.24 -5.24 23.84
C THR A 722 26.86 -5.03 23.23
N ALA A 723 26.53 -3.77 22.92
CA ALA A 723 25.32 -3.48 22.16
C ALA A 723 25.46 -4.01 20.72
N ASP A 724 24.39 -4.59 20.19
CA ASP A 724 24.32 -5.05 18.81
C ASP A 724 23.03 -4.55 18.16
N SER A 725 23.13 -4.07 16.93
CA SER A 725 21.97 -3.64 16.15
C SER A 725 21.90 -4.51 14.91
N LYS A 726 20.96 -5.44 14.96
CA LYS A 726 20.66 -6.43 13.94
C LYS A 726 19.16 -6.47 13.69
N THR A 727 18.78 -6.82 12.47
CA THR A 727 17.39 -7.05 12.11
C THR A 727 16.90 -8.31 12.81
N VAL A 728 15.72 -8.22 13.42
CA VAL A 728 15.05 -9.32 14.12
C VAL A 728 13.61 -9.35 13.59
N PRO A 729 13.04 -10.54 13.33
CA PRO A 729 11.64 -10.65 12.93
C PRO A 729 10.72 -9.92 13.92
N THR A 730 9.66 -9.34 13.39
CA THR A 730 8.61 -8.71 14.16
C THR A 730 7.42 -9.66 14.34
N LEU A 731 6.83 -9.67 15.53
CA LEU A 731 5.62 -10.43 15.83
C LEU A 731 4.41 -9.49 15.86
N ASN A 732 3.40 -9.81 15.06
CA ASN A 732 2.23 -8.97 14.79
C ASN A 732 0.93 -9.77 14.94
N VAL A 733 -0.21 -9.07 14.95
CA VAL A 733 -1.55 -9.65 14.90
C VAL A 733 -2.36 -9.07 13.74
N LYS A 734 -3.31 -9.86 13.24
CA LYS A 734 -4.38 -9.39 12.37
C LYS A 734 -5.70 -9.87 12.95
N ALA A 735 -6.46 -8.93 13.48
CA ALA A 735 -7.74 -9.19 14.10
C ALA A 735 -8.85 -9.24 13.05
N PRO A 736 -9.87 -10.10 13.22
CA PRO A 736 -10.91 -10.23 12.23
C PRO A 736 -12.03 -9.21 12.44
N VAL A 737 -12.75 -8.92 11.36
CA VAL A 737 -14.11 -8.35 11.41
C VAL A 737 -15.10 -9.49 11.24
N VAL A 738 -16.01 -9.67 12.18
CA VAL A 738 -16.96 -10.81 12.25
C VAL A 738 -18.35 -10.35 12.68
N ASP A 739 -19.36 -11.16 12.37
CA ASP A 739 -20.71 -11.01 12.92
C ASP A 739 -20.77 -11.72 14.28
N GLU A 740 -21.56 -11.19 15.23
CA GLU A 740 -21.68 -11.79 16.56
C GLU A 740 -22.39 -13.15 16.52
N GLY A 741 -23.37 -13.27 15.62
CA GLY A 741 -24.13 -14.48 15.37
C GLY A 741 -25.15 -14.79 16.47
N ASN A 742 -26.07 -15.71 16.17
CA ASN A 742 -27.24 -16.02 17.01
C ASN A 742 -26.94 -16.65 18.41
N ALA A 743 -25.68 -16.96 18.72
CA ALA A 743 -25.27 -17.69 19.93
C ALA A 743 -23.75 -17.53 20.17
N PRO A 744 -23.22 -17.88 21.37
CA PRO A 744 -21.79 -17.86 21.62
C PRO A 744 -20.99 -18.63 20.57
N GLY A 745 -19.94 -17.99 20.06
CA GLY A 745 -19.09 -18.46 18.98
C GLY A 745 -17.64 -18.08 19.20
N THR A 746 -16.87 -17.98 18.12
CA THR A 746 -15.44 -17.68 18.17
C THR A 746 -15.00 -16.85 16.96
N ALA A 747 -13.98 -16.03 17.16
CA ALA A 747 -13.24 -15.34 16.11
C ALA A 747 -11.78 -15.80 16.14
N ASP A 748 -11.22 -16.08 14.97
CA ASP A 748 -9.83 -16.48 14.84
C ASP A 748 -8.95 -15.26 14.54
N ILE A 749 -7.97 -15.01 15.40
CA ILE A 749 -6.97 -13.96 15.27
C ILE A 749 -5.73 -14.57 14.62
N ALA A 750 -5.30 -14.03 13.49
CA ALA A 750 -4.02 -14.42 12.91
C ALA A 750 -2.89 -13.72 13.68
N VAL A 751 -1.86 -14.48 14.01
CA VAL A 751 -0.67 -14.04 14.71
C VAL A 751 0.49 -14.42 13.82
N TYR A 752 1.32 -13.47 13.45
CA TYR A 752 2.27 -13.70 12.37
C TYR A 752 3.61 -13.02 12.58
N LEU A 753 4.64 -13.64 12.00
CA LEU A 753 5.96 -13.04 11.83
C LEU A 753 6.04 -12.39 10.45
N ASP A 754 6.66 -11.22 10.37
CA ASP A 754 6.98 -10.56 9.10
C ASP A 754 8.03 -11.33 8.28
N ASP A 755 8.91 -12.06 8.96
CA ASP A 755 9.88 -12.98 8.35
C ASP A 755 10.09 -14.24 9.21
N ALA A 756 10.54 -15.32 8.57
CA ALA A 756 10.78 -16.59 9.23
C ALA A 756 11.95 -16.49 10.22
N ALA A 757 11.70 -16.83 11.49
CA ALA A 757 12.74 -16.87 12.52
C ALA A 757 13.54 -18.19 12.48
N SER A 758 14.85 -18.10 12.75
CA SER A 758 15.74 -19.28 12.86
C SER A 758 15.72 -19.93 14.25
N ILE A 759 15.12 -19.27 15.23
CA ILE A 759 14.95 -19.73 16.61
C ILE A 759 13.46 -19.74 16.97
N PRO A 760 13.04 -20.47 18.01
CA PRO A 760 11.66 -20.38 18.48
C PRO A 760 11.31 -18.95 18.89
N VAL A 761 10.12 -18.50 18.50
CA VAL A 761 9.56 -17.20 18.89
C VAL A 761 8.35 -17.42 19.77
N THR A 762 8.21 -16.64 20.85
CA THR A 762 7.00 -16.66 21.67
C THR A 762 6.45 -15.27 21.88
N GLY A 763 5.14 -15.18 22.09
CA GLY A 763 4.45 -13.97 22.52
C GLY A 763 3.15 -14.34 23.21
N TYR A 764 2.51 -13.39 23.88
CA TYR A 764 1.19 -13.57 24.47
C TYR A 764 0.17 -12.77 23.70
N VAL A 765 -0.81 -13.46 23.15
CA VAL A 765 -1.90 -12.88 22.38
C VAL A 765 -3.07 -12.65 23.32
N SER A 766 -3.59 -11.43 23.36
CA SER A 766 -4.75 -11.08 24.18
C SER A 766 -5.87 -10.54 23.32
N ALA A 767 -7.11 -10.96 23.61
CA ALA A 767 -8.31 -10.23 23.24
C ALA A 767 -8.82 -9.54 24.50
N LEU A 768 -8.78 -8.21 24.53
CA LEU A 768 -9.14 -7.39 25.68
C LEU A 768 -10.65 -7.11 25.71
N GLY A 769 -11.44 -8.18 25.52
CA GLY A 769 -12.90 -8.14 25.59
C GLY A 769 -13.39 -7.99 27.03
N SER A 770 -14.58 -8.50 27.30
CA SER A 770 -15.09 -8.59 28.67
C SER A 770 -15.73 -9.95 28.92
N ALA A 771 -15.94 -10.34 30.18
CA ALA A 771 -16.53 -11.66 30.46
C ALA A 771 -17.95 -11.85 29.87
N THR A 772 -18.61 -10.76 29.46
CA THR A 772 -19.95 -10.81 28.89
C THR A 772 -20.17 -9.86 27.69
N GLY A 773 -19.14 -9.26 27.09
CA GLY A 773 -19.28 -8.46 25.88
C GLY A 773 -19.33 -9.30 24.62
N ARG A 774 -19.77 -8.73 23.49
CA ARG A 774 -19.83 -9.44 22.19
C ARG A 774 -18.55 -10.17 21.82
N ALA A 775 -17.40 -9.74 22.34
CA ALA A 775 -16.21 -10.57 22.40
C ALA A 775 -15.75 -10.77 23.85
N GLY A 776 -15.41 -12.03 24.16
CA GLY A 776 -14.91 -12.42 25.45
C GLY A 776 -13.43 -12.08 25.66
N ILE A 777 -12.96 -12.23 26.89
CA ILE A 777 -11.54 -12.07 27.22
C ILE A 777 -10.79 -13.34 26.87
N ALA A 778 -9.69 -13.21 26.12
CA ALA A 778 -8.76 -14.30 25.88
C ALA A 778 -7.32 -13.86 26.17
N MET A 779 -6.50 -14.83 26.61
CA MET A 779 -5.05 -14.70 26.68
C MET A 779 -4.43 -16.06 26.39
N GLU A 780 -3.56 -16.14 25.40
CA GLU A 780 -2.86 -17.36 25.02
C GLU A 780 -1.37 -17.08 24.77
N LYS A 781 -0.50 -17.97 25.27
CA LYS A 781 0.92 -17.97 24.88
C LYS A 781 1.09 -18.72 23.57
N VAL A 782 1.51 -18.03 22.52
CA VAL A 782 1.88 -18.64 21.23
C VAL A 782 3.37 -18.98 21.19
N THR A 783 3.73 -20.04 20.48
CA THR A 783 5.13 -20.45 20.26
C THR A 783 5.32 -20.94 18.83
N PHE A 784 6.05 -20.16 18.03
CA PHE A 784 6.45 -20.47 16.65
C PHE A 784 7.69 -21.35 16.68
N ALA A 785 7.64 -22.45 15.93
CA ALA A 785 8.83 -23.23 15.63
C ALA A 785 9.71 -22.47 14.62
N PRO A 786 11.03 -22.75 14.57
CA PRO A 786 11.89 -22.17 13.53
C PRO A 786 11.31 -22.40 12.12
N GLY A 787 11.19 -21.34 11.33
CA GLY A 787 10.62 -21.34 9.97
C GLY A 787 9.09 -21.19 9.89
N GLU A 788 8.36 -21.26 11.00
CA GLU A 788 6.90 -21.04 11.03
C GLU A 788 6.60 -19.54 11.10
N THR A 789 5.68 -19.03 10.27
CA THR A 789 5.39 -17.58 10.15
C THR A 789 3.97 -17.17 10.51
N CYS A 790 3.01 -18.09 10.61
CA CYS A 790 1.64 -17.74 11.01
C CYS A 790 1.03 -18.80 11.93
N LYS A 791 0.27 -18.33 12.92
CA LYS A 791 -0.57 -19.11 13.83
C LYS A 791 -1.91 -18.44 14.01
N VAL A 792 -2.84 -19.20 14.56
CA VAL A 792 -4.18 -18.75 14.89
C VAL A 792 -4.38 -18.84 16.41
N VAL A 793 -4.93 -17.78 17.00
CA VAL A 793 -5.45 -17.77 18.37
C VAL A 793 -6.93 -17.49 18.30
N THR A 794 -7.73 -18.35 18.92
CA THR A 794 -9.19 -18.25 18.90
C THR A 794 -9.68 -17.46 20.10
N ALA A 795 -10.39 -16.36 19.84
CA ALA A 795 -11.06 -15.55 20.86
C ALA A 795 -12.56 -15.88 20.90
N PRO A 796 -13.19 -15.96 22.09
CA PRO A 796 -14.63 -16.17 22.20
C PRO A 796 -15.42 -14.94 21.71
N ILE A 797 -16.54 -15.20 21.04
CA ILE A 797 -17.58 -14.22 20.68
C ILE A 797 -18.84 -14.59 21.48
N LEU A 798 -19.54 -13.61 22.01
CA LEU A 798 -20.77 -13.81 22.79
C LEU A 798 -21.98 -13.30 22.00
N GLY A 799 -22.29 -13.98 20.90
CA GLY A 799 -23.46 -13.68 20.08
C GLY A 799 -24.78 -13.99 20.76
N ASP A 800 -25.82 -13.27 20.37
CA ASP A 800 -27.21 -13.45 20.80
C ASP A 800 -28.20 -13.20 19.65
N THR A 801 -29.49 -13.00 19.92
CA THR A 801 -30.51 -12.77 18.87
C THR A 801 -31.20 -11.42 19.02
N ALA A 802 -30.56 -10.46 19.70
CA ALA A 802 -31.18 -9.23 20.19
C ALA A 802 -30.51 -7.99 19.61
N ALA A 803 -31.31 -7.18 18.91
CA ALA A 803 -30.85 -5.90 18.38
C ALA A 803 -30.31 -4.94 19.45
N SER A 804 -29.16 -4.31 19.16
CA SER A 804 -28.47 -3.36 20.05
C SER A 804 -28.56 -1.91 19.59
N THR A 805 -28.26 -0.95 20.47
CA THR A 805 -28.16 0.48 20.12
C THR A 805 -26.89 0.83 19.35
N THR A 806 -25.93 -0.10 19.27
CA THR A 806 -24.66 0.04 18.54
C THR A 806 -24.57 -1.00 17.42
N ASN A 807 -24.02 -0.62 16.28
CA ASN A 807 -23.90 -1.51 15.12
C ASN A 807 -22.67 -2.44 15.18
N SER A 808 -21.74 -2.20 16.10
CA SER A 808 -20.53 -3.00 16.28
C SER A 808 -19.89 -2.72 17.65
N THR A 809 -19.00 -3.63 18.05
CA THR A 809 -18.13 -3.51 19.22
C THR A 809 -16.69 -3.73 18.77
N SER A 810 -15.81 -2.77 19.08
CA SER A 810 -14.38 -2.89 18.83
C SER A 810 -13.68 -3.42 20.07
N VAL A 811 -12.97 -4.53 19.92
CA VAL A 811 -12.17 -5.15 20.99
C VAL A 811 -10.71 -5.11 20.60
N LYS A 812 -9.88 -4.55 21.47
CA LYS A 812 -8.45 -4.48 21.22
C LYS A 812 -7.85 -5.89 21.31
N THR A 813 -7.07 -6.23 20.30
CA THR A 813 -6.22 -7.41 20.30
C THR A 813 -4.77 -6.97 20.36
N SER A 814 -3.92 -7.79 20.96
CA SER A 814 -2.49 -7.49 21.08
C SER A 814 -1.67 -8.77 21.07
N VAL A 815 -0.42 -8.67 20.61
CA VAL A 815 0.64 -9.65 20.91
C VAL A 815 1.81 -8.94 21.58
N ILE A 816 2.10 -9.33 22.83
CA ILE A 816 3.06 -8.63 23.68
C ILE A 816 3.96 -9.59 24.46
N ASN A 817 4.93 -9.05 25.22
CA ASN A 817 5.96 -9.81 25.95
C ASN A 817 6.60 -10.88 25.04
N THR A 818 7.21 -10.39 23.96
CA THR A 818 7.76 -11.23 22.89
C THR A 818 9.15 -11.74 23.24
N GLN A 819 9.51 -12.93 22.74
CA GLN A 819 10.82 -13.53 22.93
C GLN A 819 11.30 -14.10 21.60
N GLY A 820 12.57 -13.89 21.26
CA GLY A 820 13.16 -14.27 19.97
C GLY A 820 12.72 -13.43 18.76
N ALA A 821 11.69 -12.60 18.92
CA ALA A 821 11.21 -11.59 17.98
C ALA A 821 10.87 -10.30 18.74
N VAL A 822 10.92 -9.15 18.07
CA VAL A 822 10.43 -7.89 18.65
C VAL A 822 8.95 -7.71 18.38
N MET A 823 8.29 -6.90 19.20
CA MET A 823 6.96 -6.42 18.90
C MET A 823 6.98 -5.55 17.63
N GLY A 824 6.12 -5.86 16.65
CA GLY A 824 6.04 -5.11 15.40
C GLY A 824 5.07 -3.92 15.43
N ALA A 825 5.00 -3.20 14.31
CA ALA A 825 4.13 -2.04 14.13
C ALA A 825 2.63 -2.41 14.17
N ASP A 826 2.28 -3.64 13.80
CA ASP A 826 0.92 -4.17 13.76
C ASP A 826 0.70 -5.21 14.89
N ALA A 827 1.42 -5.06 16.00
CA ALA A 827 1.27 -5.93 17.16
C ALA A 827 0.01 -5.65 18.00
N LEU A 828 -0.74 -4.60 17.68
CA LEU A 828 -2.09 -4.37 18.19
C LEU A 828 -3.02 -4.10 17.03
N ASP A 829 -4.25 -4.60 17.13
CA ASP A 829 -5.28 -4.42 16.10
C ASP A 829 -6.68 -4.43 16.73
N TRP A 830 -7.68 -3.91 16.03
CA TRP A 830 -9.07 -3.94 16.46
C TRP A 830 -9.79 -5.16 15.88
N MET A 831 -10.21 -6.08 16.76
CA MET A 831 -11.25 -7.04 16.41
C MET A 831 -12.60 -6.34 16.40
N ILE A 832 -13.34 -6.43 15.30
CA ILE A 832 -14.65 -5.78 15.17
C ILE A 832 -15.71 -6.86 15.16
N VAL A 833 -16.57 -6.85 16.18
CA VAL A 833 -17.72 -7.76 16.28
C VAL A 833 -19.00 -6.98 16.00
N ARG A 834 -19.71 -7.34 14.93
CA ARG A 834 -20.82 -6.57 14.37
C ARG A 834 -22.15 -7.15 14.79
N GLU A 835 -23.11 -6.26 14.95
CA GLU A 835 -24.51 -6.58 15.22
C GLU A 835 -25.18 -7.11 13.95
N ASP A 836 -25.63 -8.37 13.96
CA ASP A 836 -26.33 -9.01 12.82
C ASP A 836 -27.85 -9.18 13.03
N ASP A 837 -28.39 -8.91 14.22
CA ASP A 837 -29.83 -8.96 14.53
C ASP A 837 -30.56 -7.62 14.31
N GLY A 838 -29.80 -6.57 14.05
CA GLY A 838 -30.29 -5.23 13.73
C GLY A 838 -29.98 -4.19 14.80
N VAL A 839 -30.20 -2.93 14.48
CA VAL A 839 -29.87 -1.81 15.37
C VAL A 839 -31.11 -1.06 15.83
N THR A 840 -31.12 -0.68 17.10
CA THR A 840 -32.13 0.17 17.72
C THR A 840 -31.60 1.60 17.84
N GLY A 841 -32.48 2.62 17.75
CA GLY A 841 -32.06 4.02 17.83
C GLY A 841 -31.55 4.61 16.51
N SER A 842 -30.47 5.39 16.55
CA SER A 842 -29.95 6.17 15.41
C SER A 842 -28.78 5.52 14.67
N ALA A 843 -28.24 4.40 15.17
CA ALA A 843 -27.19 3.66 14.48
C ALA A 843 -27.71 3.07 13.16
N THR A 844 -26.84 2.90 12.18
CA THR A 844 -27.15 2.24 10.90
C THR A 844 -26.53 0.85 10.89
N ALA A 845 -27.30 -0.16 10.47
CA ALA A 845 -26.83 -1.54 10.34
C ALA A 845 -25.65 -1.62 9.36
N LEU A 846 -24.66 -2.46 9.68
CA LEU A 846 -23.50 -2.68 8.83
C LEU A 846 -23.73 -3.88 7.89
N PRO A 847 -23.22 -3.89 6.65
CA PRO A 847 -23.31 -5.05 5.76
C PRO A 847 -22.64 -6.29 6.38
N SER A 848 -23.16 -7.53 6.25
CA SER A 848 -22.58 -8.76 6.87
C SER A 848 -21.06 -8.96 6.62
N ALA A 849 -20.34 -9.57 7.58
CA ALA A 849 -18.91 -9.86 7.50
C ALA A 849 -18.65 -11.19 6.80
N GLY A 850 -19.73 -11.96 6.55
CA GLY A 850 -19.64 -13.31 6.06
C GLY A 850 -19.04 -14.27 7.09
N VAL A 851 -19.07 -15.55 6.75
CA VAL A 851 -18.47 -16.59 7.59
C VAL A 851 -16.94 -16.51 7.48
N GLN A 852 -16.26 -16.36 8.62
CA GLN A 852 -14.79 -16.29 8.66
C GLN A 852 -14.15 -17.55 8.08
N GLY A 853 -13.13 -17.37 7.24
CA GLY A 853 -12.27 -18.44 6.73
C GLY A 853 -11.08 -18.73 7.65
N ASP A 854 -10.04 -19.37 7.12
CA ASP A 854 -8.78 -19.57 7.84
C ASP A 854 -8.04 -18.23 7.98
N ALA A 855 -7.79 -17.78 9.21
CA ALA A 855 -7.23 -16.45 9.45
C ALA A 855 -5.84 -16.25 8.83
N CYS A 856 -5.00 -17.28 8.78
CA CYS A 856 -3.68 -17.20 8.15
C CYS A 856 -3.78 -17.14 6.61
N ALA A 857 -4.73 -17.85 6.00
CA ALA A 857 -4.99 -17.76 4.57
C ALA A 857 -5.58 -16.39 4.18
N GLU A 858 -6.48 -15.84 4.99
CA GLU A 858 -7.02 -14.50 4.78
C GLU A 858 -5.94 -13.42 4.91
N LEU A 859 -5.06 -13.54 5.91
CA LEU A 859 -3.88 -12.67 6.05
C LEU A 859 -2.98 -12.76 4.82
N ALA A 860 -2.67 -13.97 4.34
CA ALA A 860 -1.81 -14.16 3.18
C ALA A 860 -2.42 -13.56 1.90
N ALA A 861 -3.75 -13.53 1.80
CA ALA A 861 -4.44 -12.95 0.65
C ALA A 861 -4.56 -11.42 0.75
N GLN A 862 -4.50 -10.80 1.93
CA GLN A 862 -4.96 -9.41 2.18
C GLN A 862 -4.41 -8.36 1.20
N ASP A 863 -3.17 -8.53 0.73
CA ASP A 863 -2.47 -7.58 -0.14
C ASP A 863 -2.75 -7.84 -1.63
N GLU A 864 -3.47 -8.90 -1.98
CA GLU A 864 -3.89 -9.22 -3.34
C GLU A 864 -5.18 -8.46 -3.68
N ALA A 865 -5.13 -7.59 -4.70
CA ALA A 865 -6.32 -6.91 -5.19
C ALA A 865 -7.36 -7.91 -5.72
N VAL A 866 -8.62 -7.65 -5.44
CA VAL A 866 -9.74 -8.40 -6.01
C VAL A 866 -9.90 -8.06 -7.49
N GLU A 867 -10.00 -9.08 -8.34
CA GLU A 867 -10.36 -8.87 -9.74
C GLU A 867 -11.82 -8.41 -9.86
N VAL A 868 -12.02 -7.25 -10.49
CA VAL A 868 -13.34 -6.67 -10.78
C VAL A 868 -13.58 -6.65 -12.28
N SER A 869 -14.71 -7.19 -12.71
CA SER A 869 -15.15 -7.19 -14.10
C SER A 869 -16.50 -6.47 -14.24
N VAL A 870 -16.67 -5.80 -15.38
CA VAL A 870 -17.90 -5.10 -15.73
C VAL A 870 -18.50 -5.70 -16.99
N GLY A 871 -19.82 -5.84 -17.02
CA GLY A 871 -20.56 -6.38 -18.15
C GLY A 871 -20.59 -5.42 -19.36
N ASP A 872 -20.44 -4.12 -19.11
CA ASP A 872 -20.28 -3.09 -20.12
C ASP A 872 -19.25 -2.05 -19.66
N SER A 873 -18.20 -1.84 -20.46
CA SER A 873 -17.19 -0.82 -20.18
C SER A 873 -17.66 0.60 -20.51
N LYS A 874 -18.78 0.76 -21.23
CA LYS A 874 -19.28 2.04 -21.75
C LYS A 874 -20.79 2.24 -21.51
N PRO A 875 -21.28 2.09 -20.26
CA PRO A 875 -22.70 2.19 -19.98
C PRO A 875 -23.21 3.62 -20.24
N GLN A 876 -24.45 3.72 -20.72
CA GLN A 876 -25.12 5.01 -20.87
C GLN A 876 -25.84 5.41 -19.58
N PRO A 877 -26.08 6.72 -19.35
CA PRO A 877 -27.01 7.15 -18.31
C PRO A 877 -28.39 6.49 -18.51
N GLY A 878 -28.96 5.97 -17.43
CA GLY A 878 -30.20 5.19 -17.42
C GLY A 878 -30.04 3.69 -17.62
N GLU A 879 -28.87 3.21 -18.11
CA GLU A 879 -28.61 1.78 -18.29
C GLU A 879 -28.12 1.09 -17.01
N SER A 880 -28.19 -0.24 -17.00
CA SER A 880 -27.72 -1.06 -15.89
C SER A 880 -26.35 -1.67 -16.17
N LEU A 881 -25.35 -1.26 -15.38
CA LEU A 881 -24.00 -1.80 -15.35
C LEU A 881 -23.95 -3.05 -14.47
N THR A 882 -23.63 -4.20 -15.05
CA THR A 882 -23.35 -5.41 -14.24
C THR A 882 -21.91 -5.38 -13.75
N VAL A 883 -21.68 -5.53 -12.45
CA VAL A 883 -20.36 -5.63 -11.82
C VAL A 883 -20.21 -7.00 -11.17
N THR A 884 -19.11 -7.69 -11.44
CA THR A 884 -18.77 -8.99 -10.86
C THR A 884 -17.37 -8.98 -10.27
N ALA A 885 -17.23 -9.44 -9.02
CA ALA A 885 -15.96 -9.51 -8.30
C ALA A 885 -15.92 -10.76 -7.40
N GLY A 886 -14.73 -11.26 -7.06
CA GLY A 886 -14.58 -12.50 -6.28
C GLY A 886 -13.40 -12.50 -5.31
N GLY A 887 -13.40 -13.44 -4.36
CA GLY A 887 -12.38 -13.52 -3.31
C GLY A 887 -12.85 -12.97 -1.96
N PHE A 888 -14.16 -12.88 -1.74
CA PHE A 888 -14.80 -12.51 -0.49
C PHE A 888 -15.20 -13.76 0.32
N ARG A 889 -15.56 -13.60 1.59
CA ARG A 889 -16.17 -14.67 2.39
C ARG A 889 -17.58 -14.99 1.89
N SER A 890 -18.03 -16.21 2.15
CA SER A 890 -19.43 -16.60 1.93
C SER A 890 -20.37 -15.76 2.80
N GLY A 891 -21.36 -15.10 2.19
CA GLY A 891 -22.26 -14.16 2.89
C GLY A 891 -21.69 -12.75 3.07
N GLU A 892 -20.45 -12.54 2.64
CA GLU A 892 -19.77 -11.27 2.35
C GLU A 892 -20.65 -10.09 1.97
N GLY A 893 -20.97 -9.13 2.86
CA GLY A 893 -21.48 -7.83 2.41
C GLY A 893 -20.40 -7.08 1.61
N VAL A 894 -20.56 -6.95 0.29
CA VAL A 894 -19.64 -6.23 -0.59
C VAL A 894 -20.27 -4.90 -1.01
N THR A 895 -19.60 -3.80 -0.67
CA THR A 895 -19.96 -2.46 -1.13
C THR A 895 -19.35 -2.22 -2.49
N ILE A 896 -20.17 -1.84 -3.47
CA ILE A 896 -19.76 -1.49 -4.83
C ILE A 896 -20.08 -0.02 -5.05
N THR A 897 -19.07 0.76 -5.41
CA THR A 897 -19.19 2.19 -5.71
C THR A 897 -18.85 2.45 -7.16
N VAL A 898 -19.61 3.34 -7.80
CA VAL A 898 -19.29 3.92 -9.10
C VAL A 898 -19.27 5.42 -8.93
N ASP A 899 -18.26 6.12 -9.44
CA ASP A 899 -18.12 7.58 -9.25
C ASP A 899 -19.42 8.34 -9.60
N GLY A 900 -19.97 9.07 -8.62
CA GLY A 900 -21.21 9.83 -8.78
C GLY A 900 -22.51 9.02 -8.74
N VAL A 901 -22.45 7.74 -8.37
CA VAL A 901 -23.59 6.84 -8.16
C VAL A 901 -23.67 6.41 -6.70
N ASP A 902 -24.88 6.29 -6.17
CA ASP A 902 -25.09 5.81 -4.80
C ASP A 902 -24.51 4.38 -4.64
N PRO A 903 -23.77 4.10 -3.54
CA PRO A 903 -23.19 2.78 -3.30
C PRO A 903 -24.24 1.68 -3.25
N VAL A 904 -23.94 0.53 -3.86
CA VAL A 904 -24.76 -0.68 -3.79
C VAL A 904 -24.06 -1.71 -2.92
N VAL A 905 -24.76 -2.23 -1.91
CA VAL A 905 -24.28 -3.32 -1.06
C VAL A 905 -24.99 -4.60 -1.44
N THR A 906 -24.25 -5.68 -1.68
CA THR A 906 -24.82 -7.00 -1.98
C THR A 906 -23.96 -8.12 -1.40
N ALA A 907 -24.60 -9.24 -1.05
CA ALA A 907 -23.93 -10.37 -0.41
C ALA A 907 -23.19 -11.23 -1.44
N ALA A 908 -21.96 -11.64 -1.13
CA ALA A 908 -21.21 -12.64 -1.87
C ALA A 908 -21.83 -14.02 -1.68
N ASP A 909 -21.83 -14.81 -2.75
CA ASP A 909 -22.36 -16.17 -2.73
C ASP A 909 -21.45 -17.14 -1.95
N ALA A 910 -21.83 -18.43 -1.91
CA ALA A 910 -21.07 -19.46 -1.20
C ALA A 910 -19.64 -19.69 -1.73
N THR A 911 -19.32 -19.17 -2.92
CA THR A 911 -17.99 -19.21 -3.53
C THR A 911 -17.20 -17.92 -3.33
N GLY A 912 -17.77 -16.93 -2.65
CA GLY A 912 -17.13 -15.64 -2.41
C GLY A 912 -17.20 -14.70 -3.61
N VAL A 913 -18.15 -14.92 -4.52
CA VAL A 913 -18.37 -14.11 -5.72
C VAL A 913 -19.60 -13.24 -5.54
N VAL A 914 -19.48 -11.98 -5.93
CA VAL A 914 -20.58 -11.01 -5.97
C VAL A 914 -20.90 -10.66 -7.42
N THR A 915 -22.19 -10.54 -7.74
CA THR A 915 -22.65 -9.96 -9.01
C THR A 915 -23.82 -9.02 -8.73
N ALA A 916 -23.68 -7.75 -9.14
CA ALA A 916 -24.68 -6.72 -8.93
C ALA A 916 -24.99 -5.97 -10.22
N ALA A 917 -26.25 -5.55 -10.38
CA ALA A 917 -26.68 -4.68 -11.45
C ALA A 917 -26.88 -3.26 -10.89
N ILE A 918 -26.10 -2.31 -11.36
CA ILE A 918 -26.07 -0.92 -10.88
C ILE A 918 -26.68 -0.04 -11.95
N VAL A 919 -27.74 0.70 -11.63
CA VAL A 919 -28.35 1.64 -12.58
C VAL A 919 -27.52 2.93 -12.59
N ILE A 920 -26.98 3.31 -13.75
CA ILE A 920 -26.26 4.59 -13.89
C ILE A 920 -27.31 5.71 -13.92
N PRO A 921 -27.28 6.67 -12.97
CA PRO A 921 -28.29 7.74 -12.94
C PRO A 921 -28.09 8.70 -14.11
N GLU A 922 -29.18 9.31 -14.57
CA GLU A 922 -29.17 10.35 -15.63
C GLU A 922 -28.26 11.54 -15.29
N THR A 923 -28.04 11.78 -13.99
CA THR A 923 -27.20 12.84 -13.43
C THR A 923 -25.73 12.47 -13.32
N ALA A 924 -25.32 11.25 -13.69
CA ALA A 924 -23.93 10.82 -13.63
C ALA A 924 -23.03 11.75 -14.48
N THR A 925 -21.81 11.99 -13.98
CA THR A 925 -20.81 12.76 -14.73
C THR A 925 -20.32 11.92 -15.90
N ARG A 926 -20.27 12.51 -17.10
CA ARG A 926 -19.80 11.81 -18.30
C ARG A 926 -18.27 11.70 -18.28
N GLY A 927 -17.76 10.61 -18.82
CA GLY A 927 -16.33 10.31 -18.87
C GLY A 927 -15.92 9.13 -18.02
N ALA A 928 -14.62 9.06 -17.72
CA ALA A 928 -14.06 7.96 -16.92
C ALA A 928 -14.63 8.00 -15.49
N ALA A 929 -15.19 6.87 -15.06
CA ALA A 929 -15.67 6.65 -13.71
C ALA A 929 -15.00 5.40 -13.14
N THR A 930 -14.54 5.50 -11.90
CA THR A 930 -13.95 4.39 -11.15
C THR A 930 -15.07 3.52 -10.60
N VAL A 931 -14.90 2.20 -10.73
CA VAL A 931 -15.73 1.20 -10.07
C VAL A 931 -14.85 0.54 -9.01
N SER A 932 -15.22 0.70 -7.75
CA SER A 932 -14.48 0.10 -6.62
C SER A 932 -15.39 -0.86 -5.87
N VAL A 933 -14.80 -1.96 -5.39
CA VAL A 933 -15.47 -2.94 -4.52
C VAL A 933 -14.74 -3.04 -3.19
N THR A 934 -15.47 -3.26 -2.10
CA THR A 934 -14.90 -3.44 -0.76
C THR A 934 -15.70 -4.46 0.04
N GLY A 935 -15.02 -5.51 0.50
CA GLY A 935 -15.60 -6.53 1.38
C GLY A 935 -15.70 -6.04 2.84
N SER A 936 -16.84 -6.23 3.48
CA SER A 936 -17.10 -5.70 4.83
C SER A 936 -16.53 -6.56 5.98
N GLY A 937 -16.06 -7.77 5.70
CA GLY A 937 -15.45 -8.69 6.68
C GLY A 937 -13.96 -8.93 6.40
N THR A 938 -13.60 -9.20 5.15
CA THR A 938 -12.22 -9.41 4.71
C THR A 938 -11.46 -8.10 4.49
N GLY A 939 -12.16 -6.98 4.30
CA GLY A 939 -11.56 -5.68 3.98
C GLY A 939 -10.93 -5.62 2.58
N ARG A 940 -11.07 -6.67 1.77
CA ARG A 940 -10.45 -6.76 0.45
C ARG A 940 -11.05 -5.75 -0.51
N THR A 941 -10.20 -5.12 -1.31
CA THR A 941 -10.59 -4.12 -2.30
C THR A 941 -10.19 -4.52 -3.70
N GLY A 942 -10.91 -3.99 -4.69
CA GLY A 942 -10.61 -4.14 -6.10
C GLY A 942 -11.16 -2.95 -6.87
N GLU A 943 -10.49 -2.56 -7.94
CA GLU A 943 -10.88 -1.40 -8.75
C GLU A 943 -10.82 -1.72 -10.24
N THR A 944 -11.73 -1.11 -11.00
CA THR A 944 -11.70 -1.07 -12.46
C THR A 944 -12.31 0.25 -12.93
N SER A 945 -12.35 0.49 -14.24
CA SER A 945 -12.91 1.73 -14.78
C SER A 945 -13.92 1.47 -15.89
N VAL A 946 -14.89 2.37 -15.97
CA VAL A 946 -15.88 2.46 -17.05
C VAL A 946 -15.87 3.87 -17.64
N SER A 947 -16.38 4.04 -18.85
CA SER A 947 -16.60 5.34 -19.47
C SER A 947 -18.09 5.59 -19.63
N ILE A 948 -18.66 6.50 -18.84
CA ILE A 948 -20.08 6.84 -18.94
C ILE A 948 -20.24 7.79 -20.13
N LEU A 949 -20.87 7.33 -21.20
CA LEU A 949 -20.98 8.06 -22.47
C LEU A 949 -22.44 8.29 -22.87
N ASP A 950 -22.77 9.48 -23.37
CA ASP A 950 -24.08 9.72 -23.99
C ASP A 950 -24.18 9.03 -25.35
N ALA A 951 -25.37 8.56 -25.72
CA ALA A 951 -25.63 8.01 -27.04
C ALA A 951 -25.56 9.11 -28.12
N SER A 952 -25.04 8.75 -29.29
CA SER A 952 -25.17 9.57 -30.50
C SER A 952 -25.83 8.78 -31.63
N SER A 953 -26.47 9.50 -32.55
CA SER A 953 -26.99 8.96 -33.80
C SER A 953 -26.49 9.83 -34.95
N THR A 954 -25.94 9.20 -35.98
CA THR A 954 -25.48 9.87 -37.19
C THR A 954 -26.42 9.53 -38.34
N SER A 955 -26.83 10.51 -39.13
CA SER A 955 -27.54 10.31 -40.40
C SER A 955 -26.75 10.97 -41.52
N LEU A 956 -26.83 10.43 -42.74
CA LEU A 956 -26.07 10.93 -43.90
C LEU A 956 -27.04 11.33 -45.01
N SER A 957 -26.79 12.49 -45.61
CA SER A 957 -27.45 12.97 -46.82
C SER A 957 -26.43 13.37 -47.89
N ILE A 958 -26.86 13.33 -49.15
CA ILE A 958 -26.06 13.69 -50.33
C ILE A 958 -26.84 14.73 -51.15
N SER A 959 -26.15 15.79 -51.59
CA SER A 959 -26.71 16.81 -52.47
C SER A 959 -25.79 17.07 -53.66
N PRO A 960 -26.30 16.99 -54.92
CA PRO A 960 -27.66 16.59 -55.29
C PRO A 960 -27.94 15.10 -54.98
N GLU A 961 -29.20 14.76 -54.68
CA GLU A 961 -29.62 13.39 -54.30
C GLU A 961 -29.38 12.35 -55.42
N ALA A 962 -29.39 12.80 -56.69
CA ALA A 962 -29.10 11.99 -57.86
C ALA A 962 -27.93 12.59 -58.65
N PRO A 963 -26.68 12.41 -58.20
CA PRO A 963 -25.52 13.03 -58.84
C PRO A 963 -25.25 12.43 -60.22
N ALA A 964 -24.83 13.25 -61.18
CA ALA A 964 -24.29 12.76 -62.43
C ALA A 964 -22.83 12.27 -62.26
N ILE A 965 -22.35 11.48 -63.23
CA ILE A 965 -20.95 11.03 -63.26
C ILE A 965 -20.01 12.25 -63.24
N ASN A 966 -19.05 12.26 -62.31
CA ASN A 966 -18.12 13.36 -62.00
C ASN A 966 -18.78 14.72 -61.70
N GLU A 967 -20.03 14.72 -61.22
CA GLU A 967 -20.64 15.91 -60.62
C GLU A 967 -20.23 15.99 -59.16
N ALA A 968 -19.71 17.15 -58.73
CA ALA A 968 -19.34 17.36 -57.34
C ALA A 968 -20.58 17.22 -56.45
N VAL A 969 -20.41 16.59 -55.29
CA VAL A 969 -21.48 16.41 -54.31
C VAL A 969 -21.06 16.94 -52.96
N THR A 970 -22.04 17.39 -52.20
CA THR A 970 -21.90 17.68 -50.79
C THR A 970 -22.48 16.53 -49.99
N LEU A 971 -21.67 15.92 -49.14
CA LEU A 971 -22.11 14.95 -48.14
C LEU A 971 -22.29 15.67 -46.82
N THR A 972 -23.48 15.59 -46.24
CA THR A 972 -23.79 16.18 -44.94
C THR A 972 -24.21 15.08 -43.98
N ALA A 973 -23.40 14.89 -42.95
CA ALA A 973 -23.73 14.07 -41.81
C ALA A 973 -24.38 14.95 -40.73
N THR A 974 -25.53 14.53 -40.22
CA THR A 974 -26.19 15.15 -39.08
C THR A 974 -26.03 14.23 -37.88
N VAL A 975 -25.38 14.73 -36.84
CA VAL A 975 -25.15 14.01 -35.58
C VAL A 975 -26.08 14.59 -34.53
N THR A 976 -26.84 13.73 -33.88
CA THR A 976 -27.79 14.08 -32.81
C THR A 976 -27.45 13.27 -31.56
N GLY A 977 -27.55 13.89 -30.38
CA GLY A 977 -27.17 13.29 -29.09
C GLY A 977 -27.00 14.38 -28.03
N GLY A 978 -26.37 14.05 -26.90
CA GLY A 978 -26.03 15.00 -25.83
C GLY A 978 -25.01 16.05 -26.29
N ASP A 979 -23.71 15.75 -26.14
CA ASP A 979 -22.64 16.51 -26.79
C ASP A 979 -22.35 15.93 -28.18
N THR A 980 -22.30 16.78 -29.20
CA THR A 980 -22.03 16.36 -30.59
C THR A 980 -20.71 16.91 -31.11
N THR A 981 -19.92 17.55 -30.25
CA THR A 981 -18.59 18.09 -30.57
C THR A 981 -17.64 16.94 -30.86
N GLY A 982 -17.18 16.82 -32.11
CA GLY A 982 -16.25 15.77 -32.52
C GLY A 982 -16.18 15.65 -34.04
N SER A 983 -15.46 14.65 -34.53
CA SER A 983 -15.21 14.47 -35.97
C SER A 983 -16.09 13.38 -36.60
N VAL A 984 -16.46 13.60 -37.86
CA VAL A 984 -17.16 12.61 -38.69
C VAL A 984 -16.30 12.24 -39.89
N GLU A 985 -16.04 10.94 -40.06
CA GLU A 985 -15.41 10.33 -41.21
C GLU A 985 -16.45 9.93 -42.27
N PHE A 986 -16.22 10.27 -43.54
CA PHE A 986 -17.06 9.87 -44.68
C PHE A 986 -16.34 8.83 -45.54
N LEU A 987 -17.04 7.74 -45.88
CA LEU A 987 -16.50 6.63 -46.67
C LEU A 987 -17.40 6.25 -47.85
N ASP A 988 -16.79 5.74 -48.93
CA ASP A 988 -17.45 4.97 -50.00
C ASP A 988 -16.94 3.52 -49.98
N GLY A 989 -17.75 2.60 -49.44
CA GLY A 989 -17.25 1.30 -48.99
C GLY A 989 -16.18 1.47 -47.91
N ASP A 990 -14.98 0.95 -48.16
CA ASP A 990 -13.80 1.14 -47.29
C ASP A 990 -12.92 2.35 -47.72
N THR A 991 -13.32 3.09 -48.77
CA THR A 991 -12.53 4.20 -49.30
C THR A 991 -12.83 5.49 -48.54
N PHE A 992 -11.85 6.04 -47.84
CA PHE A 992 -11.95 7.33 -47.16
C PHE A 992 -12.17 8.48 -48.15
N LEU A 993 -13.20 9.30 -47.92
CA LEU A 993 -13.54 10.47 -48.74
C LEU A 993 -13.18 11.79 -48.06
N GLY A 994 -13.13 11.81 -46.73
CA GLY A 994 -12.78 12.99 -45.95
C GLY A 994 -13.25 12.89 -44.50
N THR A 995 -12.76 13.80 -43.66
CA THR A 995 -13.18 13.98 -42.27
C THR A 995 -13.43 15.46 -42.00
N THR A 996 -14.39 15.76 -41.12
CA THR A 996 -14.67 17.13 -40.69
C THR A 996 -15.24 17.13 -39.27
N GLU A 997 -15.01 18.22 -38.55
CA GLU A 997 -15.65 18.47 -37.26
C GLU A 997 -17.14 18.76 -37.42
N VAL A 998 -17.92 18.37 -36.42
CA VAL A 998 -19.33 18.70 -36.28
C VAL A 998 -19.45 20.14 -35.77
N VAL A 999 -20.18 20.96 -36.51
CA VAL A 999 -20.54 22.33 -36.13
C VAL A 999 -22.07 22.44 -36.20
N ASP A 1000 -22.68 22.88 -35.11
CA ASP A 1000 -24.14 22.98 -34.95
C ASP A 1000 -24.89 21.66 -35.30
N GLY A 1001 -24.34 20.51 -34.88
CA GLY A 1001 -24.92 19.18 -35.13
C GLY A 1001 -24.70 18.64 -36.54
N THR A 1002 -23.91 19.32 -37.39
CA THR A 1002 -23.65 18.89 -38.76
C THR A 1002 -22.17 18.87 -39.12
N ALA A 1003 -21.78 17.86 -39.90
CA ALA A 1003 -20.46 17.72 -40.50
C ALA A 1003 -20.64 17.63 -42.02
N THR A 1004 -19.90 18.43 -42.80
CA THR A 1004 -20.08 18.48 -44.25
C THR A 1004 -18.75 18.36 -45.00
N VAL A 1005 -18.71 17.49 -46.01
CA VAL A 1005 -17.55 17.35 -46.92
C VAL A 1005 -17.98 17.47 -48.38
N GLU A 1006 -17.19 18.20 -49.18
CA GLU A 1006 -17.38 18.29 -50.63
C GLU A 1006 -16.52 17.22 -51.32
N VAL A 1007 -17.16 16.37 -52.12
CA VAL A 1007 -16.50 15.30 -52.88
C VAL A 1007 -16.53 15.69 -54.38
N PRO A 1008 -15.41 15.63 -55.12
CA PRO A 1008 -15.34 16.05 -56.53
C PRO A 1008 -16.25 15.30 -57.51
N GLY A 1009 -16.95 14.26 -57.06
CA GLY A 1009 -17.93 13.48 -57.80
C GLY A 1009 -17.53 12.03 -58.03
N PHE A 1010 -18.52 11.18 -58.28
CA PHE A 1010 -18.35 9.73 -58.37
C PHE A 1010 -18.24 9.25 -59.82
N LYS A 1011 -17.55 8.13 -60.02
CA LYS A 1011 -17.40 7.48 -61.33
C LYS A 1011 -18.62 6.61 -61.65
N ALA A 1012 -18.69 6.08 -62.87
CA ALA A 1012 -19.70 5.08 -63.19
C ALA A 1012 -19.45 3.79 -62.38
N GLY A 1013 -20.45 3.31 -61.65
CA GLY A 1013 -20.31 2.22 -60.69
C GLY A 1013 -21.39 2.26 -59.60
N ALA A 1014 -21.40 1.25 -58.73
CA ALA A 1014 -22.19 1.26 -57.50
C ALA A 1014 -21.36 1.90 -56.38
N HIS A 1015 -21.98 2.81 -55.63
CA HIS A 1015 -21.39 3.53 -54.50
C HIS A 1015 -22.22 3.29 -53.25
N THR A 1016 -21.57 3.20 -52.09
CA THR A 1016 -22.23 2.95 -50.79
C THR A 1016 -21.58 3.83 -49.74
N LEU A 1017 -22.24 4.93 -49.40
CA LEU A 1017 -21.68 5.96 -48.55
C LEU A 1017 -22.09 5.79 -47.10
N VAL A 1018 -21.14 5.94 -46.18
CA VAL A 1018 -21.37 5.91 -44.72
C VAL A 1018 -20.65 7.08 -44.07
N ALA A 1019 -21.29 7.72 -43.10
CA ALA A 1019 -20.67 8.69 -42.20
C ALA A 1019 -20.49 8.07 -40.81
N ARG A 1020 -19.34 8.25 -40.18
CA ARG A 1020 -19.01 7.73 -38.85
C ARG A 1020 -18.55 8.84 -37.92
N PHE A 1021 -19.34 9.14 -36.90
CA PHE A 1021 -18.95 10.02 -35.80
C PHE A 1021 -18.02 9.28 -34.83
N ALA A 1022 -16.86 9.88 -34.53
CA ALA A 1022 -15.89 9.32 -33.61
C ALA A 1022 -16.36 9.43 -32.15
N GLU A 1023 -16.04 8.41 -31.35
CA GLU A 1023 -16.23 8.47 -29.90
C GLU A 1023 -15.38 9.59 -29.28
N THR A 1024 -15.95 10.30 -28.31
CA THR A 1024 -15.30 11.37 -27.55
C THR A 1024 -15.15 10.95 -26.09
N GLY A 1025 -14.55 11.81 -25.25
CA GLY A 1025 -14.47 11.56 -23.81
C GLY A 1025 -15.83 11.49 -23.10
N VAL A 1026 -16.93 11.91 -23.74
CA VAL A 1026 -18.27 12.01 -23.10
C VAL A 1026 -19.42 11.46 -23.98
N THR A 1027 -19.15 11.06 -25.21
CA THR A 1027 -20.18 10.62 -26.17
C THR A 1027 -19.71 9.42 -26.99
N ALA A 1028 -20.56 8.40 -27.09
CA ALA A 1028 -20.28 7.20 -27.86
C ALA A 1028 -20.26 7.49 -29.36
N GLY A 1029 -19.38 6.81 -30.10
CA GLY A 1029 -19.34 6.90 -31.57
C GLY A 1029 -20.59 6.31 -32.22
N SER A 1030 -20.96 6.81 -33.41
CA SER A 1030 -22.11 6.31 -34.17
C SER A 1030 -21.86 6.32 -35.67
N ALA A 1031 -22.63 5.51 -36.41
CA ALA A 1031 -22.54 5.42 -37.86
C ALA A 1031 -23.90 5.64 -38.52
N SER A 1032 -23.90 6.27 -39.69
CA SER A 1032 -25.10 6.41 -40.49
C SER A 1032 -25.52 5.10 -41.14
N ASN A 1033 -26.81 4.98 -41.46
CA ASN A 1033 -27.24 4.02 -42.47
C ASN A 1033 -26.53 4.30 -43.81
N PRO A 1034 -26.26 3.27 -44.63
CA PRO A 1034 -25.60 3.44 -45.91
C PRO A 1034 -26.51 4.14 -46.92
N VAL A 1035 -25.99 5.17 -47.59
CA VAL A 1035 -26.62 5.81 -48.75
C VAL A 1035 -26.03 5.21 -50.02
N ALA A 1036 -26.82 4.43 -50.76
CA ALA A 1036 -26.36 3.72 -51.96
C ALA A 1036 -27.00 4.27 -53.24
N PHE A 1037 -26.19 4.43 -54.29
CA PHE A 1037 -26.66 4.78 -55.62
C PHE A 1037 -25.76 4.15 -56.69
N THR A 1038 -26.24 4.11 -57.94
CA THR A 1038 -25.50 3.56 -59.07
C THR A 1038 -25.48 4.54 -60.23
N LEU A 1039 -24.28 4.85 -60.72
CA LEU A 1039 -24.09 5.72 -61.88
C LEU A 1039 -23.81 4.88 -63.13
N VAL A 1040 -24.68 5.00 -64.13
CA VAL A 1040 -24.59 4.25 -65.39
C VAL A 1040 -24.12 5.15 -66.54
N LYS A 1041 -23.24 4.61 -67.40
CA LYS A 1041 -22.82 5.31 -68.63
C LYS A 1041 -23.97 5.40 -69.64
N GLY A 1042 -24.06 6.51 -70.36
CA GLY A 1042 -24.98 6.71 -71.49
C GLY A 1042 -24.67 5.75 -72.66
N LYS A 1043 -25.70 5.37 -73.43
CA LYS A 1043 -25.56 4.48 -74.59
C LYS A 1043 -25.48 5.31 -75.89
N PRO A 1044 -24.41 5.21 -76.69
CA PRO A 1044 -24.30 6.00 -77.92
C PRO A 1044 -25.21 5.45 -79.02
N THR A 1045 -25.72 6.33 -79.89
CA THR A 1045 -26.30 5.93 -81.18
C THR A 1045 -25.27 6.18 -82.29
N MET A 1046 -25.08 5.26 -83.24
CA MET A 1046 -24.09 5.43 -84.31
C MET A 1046 -24.66 5.01 -85.66
N VAL A 1047 -24.45 5.83 -86.68
CA VAL A 1047 -24.83 5.53 -88.06
C VAL A 1047 -23.61 5.66 -88.97
N MET A 1048 -23.40 4.69 -89.86
CA MET A 1048 -22.31 4.71 -90.85
C MET A 1048 -22.88 4.81 -92.27
N SER A 1049 -22.30 5.68 -93.10
CA SER A 1049 -22.68 5.86 -94.50
C SER A 1049 -21.47 5.80 -95.44
N LEU A 1050 -21.72 5.40 -96.69
CA LEU A 1050 -20.72 5.31 -97.75
C LEU A 1050 -21.17 6.19 -98.92
N SER A 1051 -20.25 6.98 -99.48
CA SER A 1051 -20.58 7.94 -100.56
C SER A 1051 -21.10 7.28 -101.85
N SER A 1052 -20.74 6.03 -102.10
CA SER A 1052 -21.30 5.19 -103.17
C SER A 1052 -21.01 3.71 -102.90
N ALA A 1053 -21.98 2.83 -103.12
CA ALA A 1053 -21.83 1.37 -102.96
C ALA A 1053 -20.96 0.71 -104.06
N SER A 1054 -20.75 1.41 -105.18
CA SER A 1054 -19.79 0.99 -106.19
C SER A 1054 -19.00 2.15 -106.77
N THR A 1055 -17.76 1.88 -107.17
CA THR A 1055 -16.88 2.84 -107.86
C THR A 1055 -16.14 2.16 -109.01
N VAL A 1056 -15.51 2.96 -109.87
CA VAL A 1056 -14.69 2.46 -110.98
C VAL A 1056 -13.22 2.66 -110.63
N PHE A 1057 -12.36 1.72 -111.03
CA PHE A 1057 -10.92 1.84 -110.83
C PHE A 1057 -10.39 3.18 -111.34
N GLY A 1058 -9.78 3.96 -110.43
CA GLY A 1058 -9.36 5.35 -110.66
C GLY A 1058 -10.22 6.42 -110.00
N GLN A 1059 -11.27 6.08 -109.23
CA GLN A 1059 -12.11 7.01 -108.46
C GLN A 1059 -12.15 6.67 -106.96
N ALA A 1060 -12.02 7.69 -106.09
CA ALA A 1060 -12.09 7.53 -104.63
C ALA A 1060 -13.54 7.41 -104.12
N ALA A 1061 -13.73 6.75 -102.97
CA ALA A 1061 -15.00 6.70 -102.22
C ALA A 1061 -14.78 7.21 -100.80
N LYS A 1062 -15.81 7.74 -100.12
CA LYS A 1062 -15.71 8.29 -98.75
C LYS A 1062 -16.62 7.52 -97.80
N LEU A 1063 -16.09 7.15 -96.63
CA LEU A 1063 -16.80 6.52 -95.53
C LEU A 1063 -17.02 7.57 -94.42
N SER A 1064 -18.23 7.67 -93.90
CA SER A 1064 -18.57 8.61 -92.82
C SER A 1064 -19.30 7.87 -91.70
N ALA A 1065 -19.10 8.31 -90.46
CA ALA A 1065 -19.86 7.89 -89.30
C ALA A 1065 -20.37 9.12 -88.54
N ASN A 1066 -21.58 9.02 -88.02
CA ASN A 1066 -22.16 10.01 -87.12
C ASN A 1066 -22.54 9.32 -85.81
N VAL A 1067 -22.05 9.84 -84.69
CA VAL A 1067 -22.28 9.34 -83.34
C VAL A 1067 -23.21 10.34 -82.65
N GLY A 1068 -24.46 9.93 -82.41
CA GLY A 1068 -25.43 10.72 -81.66
C GLY A 1068 -25.07 10.78 -80.18
N ASP A 1069 -25.33 11.93 -79.57
CA ASP A 1069 -24.97 12.27 -78.19
C ASP A 1069 -23.47 12.10 -77.86
N ALA A 1070 -22.61 12.24 -78.87
CA ALA A 1070 -21.17 12.14 -78.67
C ALA A 1070 -20.65 13.30 -77.79
N ASP A 1071 -20.12 12.94 -76.63
CA ASP A 1071 -19.43 13.83 -75.69
C ASP A 1071 -17.92 13.95 -76.00
N GLY A 1072 -17.53 13.66 -77.25
CA GLY A 1072 -16.15 13.58 -77.72
C GLY A 1072 -15.80 12.19 -78.26
N GLY A 1073 -14.62 11.67 -77.93
CA GLY A 1073 -14.18 10.31 -78.28
C GLY A 1073 -13.70 10.10 -79.73
N THR A 1074 -13.53 8.83 -80.10
CA THR A 1074 -12.99 8.43 -81.42
C THR A 1074 -13.85 7.38 -82.12
N VAL A 1075 -13.86 7.43 -83.46
CA VAL A 1075 -14.42 6.37 -84.31
C VAL A 1075 -13.30 5.65 -85.06
N THR A 1076 -13.31 4.33 -84.96
CA THR A 1076 -12.35 3.45 -85.63
C THR A 1076 -12.93 2.84 -86.92
N PHE A 1077 -12.48 3.34 -88.08
CA PHE A 1077 -12.83 2.86 -89.43
C PHE A 1077 -11.94 1.71 -89.92
N ARG A 1078 -12.51 0.79 -90.72
CA ARG A 1078 -11.76 -0.27 -91.43
C ARG A 1078 -12.17 -0.41 -92.89
N TYR A 1079 -11.23 -0.72 -93.77
CA TYR A 1079 -11.48 -1.15 -95.15
C TYR A 1079 -10.50 -2.27 -95.55
N GLY A 1080 -11.02 -3.47 -95.83
CA GLY A 1080 -10.16 -4.66 -95.93
C GLY A 1080 -9.40 -4.91 -94.63
N ALA A 1081 -8.08 -5.06 -94.70
CA ALA A 1081 -7.20 -5.22 -93.53
C ALA A 1081 -6.75 -3.89 -92.89
N VAL A 1082 -7.07 -2.74 -93.48
CA VAL A 1082 -6.57 -1.44 -93.02
C VAL A 1082 -7.52 -0.87 -91.96
N THR A 1083 -6.98 -0.44 -90.81
CA THR A 1083 -7.73 0.26 -89.74
C THR A 1083 -7.23 1.70 -89.59
N LYS A 1084 -8.13 2.66 -89.36
CA LYS A 1084 -7.84 4.08 -89.11
C LYS A 1084 -8.79 4.65 -88.06
N THR A 1085 -8.25 5.27 -87.03
CA THR A 1085 -9.02 5.95 -85.98
C THR A 1085 -9.10 7.43 -86.27
N VAL A 1086 -10.29 8.01 -86.08
CA VAL A 1086 -10.61 9.41 -86.39
C VAL A 1086 -11.35 10.01 -85.19
N PRO A 1087 -10.92 11.17 -84.67
CA PRO A 1087 -11.65 11.85 -83.61
C PRO A 1087 -13.05 12.26 -84.09
N VAL A 1088 -14.02 12.14 -83.20
CA VAL A 1088 -15.38 12.63 -83.46
C VAL A 1088 -15.38 14.14 -83.30
N ALA A 1089 -15.84 14.85 -84.32
CA ALA A 1089 -15.98 16.30 -84.27
C ALA A 1089 -17.14 16.71 -83.34
N LYS A 1090 -17.20 17.98 -82.94
CA LYS A 1090 -18.25 18.51 -82.04
C LYS A 1090 -19.69 18.31 -82.55
N ASP A 1091 -19.85 18.08 -83.85
CA ASP A 1091 -21.14 17.78 -84.49
C ASP A 1091 -21.47 16.28 -84.56
N GLY A 1092 -20.69 15.43 -83.87
CA GLY A 1092 -20.84 13.99 -83.86
C GLY A 1092 -20.26 13.28 -85.09
N SER A 1093 -19.63 13.99 -86.04
CA SER A 1093 -19.18 13.39 -87.29
C SER A 1093 -17.71 12.92 -87.29
N ALA A 1094 -17.43 11.82 -87.99
CA ALA A 1094 -16.09 11.34 -88.32
C ALA A 1094 -16.09 10.80 -89.77
N ALA A 1095 -15.04 11.03 -90.57
CA ALA A 1095 -15.00 10.55 -91.95
C ALA A 1095 -13.60 10.17 -92.46
N LEU A 1096 -13.57 9.21 -93.39
CA LEU A 1096 -12.37 8.64 -94.02
C LEU A 1096 -12.53 8.54 -95.55
N THR A 1097 -11.60 9.10 -96.31
CA THR A 1097 -11.55 8.93 -97.78
C THR A 1097 -10.71 7.71 -98.17
N LEU A 1098 -11.27 6.83 -98.99
CA LEU A 1098 -10.63 5.60 -99.48
C LEU A 1098 -9.78 5.86 -100.74
N PRO A 1099 -8.66 5.14 -100.94
CA PRO A 1099 -7.75 5.38 -102.08
C PRO A 1099 -8.37 5.12 -103.47
N ALA A 1100 -8.18 6.02 -104.43
CA ALA A 1100 -8.69 5.89 -105.82
C ALA A 1100 -8.04 4.73 -106.62
N THR A 1101 -6.94 4.16 -106.13
CA THR A 1101 -6.20 3.02 -106.71
C THR A 1101 -6.64 1.67 -106.14
N LEU A 1102 -7.70 1.63 -105.33
CA LEU A 1102 -8.32 0.38 -104.89
C LEU A 1102 -8.61 -0.50 -106.12
N LYS A 1103 -8.02 -1.70 -106.15
CA LYS A 1103 -8.11 -2.60 -107.31
C LYS A 1103 -9.58 -3.02 -107.53
N PRO A 1104 -9.99 -3.34 -108.77
CA PRO A 1104 -11.30 -3.93 -109.02
C PRO A 1104 -11.54 -5.15 -108.12
N GLY A 1105 -12.63 -5.16 -107.35
CA GLY A 1105 -12.89 -6.16 -106.31
C GLY A 1105 -13.97 -5.70 -105.33
N ARG A 1106 -14.38 -6.60 -104.43
CA ARG A 1106 -15.35 -6.31 -103.35
C ARG A 1106 -14.60 -6.15 -102.03
N TYR A 1107 -14.88 -5.06 -101.31
CA TYR A 1107 -14.30 -4.72 -100.01
C TYR A 1107 -15.38 -4.65 -98.94
N THR A 1108 -15.10 -5.16 -97.74
CA THR A 1108 -15.89 -4.88 -96.54
C THR A 1108 -15.32 -3.64 -95.85
N VAL A 1109 -16.18 -2.68 -95.52
CA VAL A 1109 -15.83 -1.44 -94.81
C VAL A 1109 -16.64 -1.34 -93.52
N SER A 1110 -16.04 -0.86 -92.41
CA SER A 1110 -16.72 -0.80 -91.10
C SER A 1110 -16.30 0.41 -90.24
N ALA A 1111 -17.08 0.74 -89.21
CA ALA A 1111 -16.80 1.77 -88.21
C ALA A 1111 -17.33 1.36 -86.81
N ALA A 1112 -16.69 1.82 -85.73
CA ALA A 1112 -17.17 1.67 -84.34
C ALA A 1112 -16.74 2.88 -83.50
N TYR A 1113 -17.58 3.37 -82.58
CA TYR A 1113 -17.25 4.42 -81.61
C TYR A 1113 -16.63 3.81 -80.34
N ASP A 1114 -15.52 4.37 -79.87
CA ASP A 1114 -14.68 3.76 -78.84
C ASP A 1114 -15.13 4.09 -77.40
N GLY A 1115 -16.07 5.03 -77.19
CA GLY A 1115 -16.63 5.41 -75.88
C GLY A 1115 -15.84 6.48 -75.10
N THR A 1116 -16.38 6.91 -73.94
CA THR A 1116 -15.80 7.85 -72.96
C THR A 1116 -16.07 7.39 -71.50
N ASP A 1117 -15.70 8.22 -70.51
CA ASP A 1117 -16.07 8.03 -69.10
C ASP A 1117 -17.58 8.12 -68.86
N ARG A 1118 -18.30 8.89 -69.69
CA ARG A 1118 -19.75 9.11 -69.56
C ARG A 1118 -20.57 8.31 -70.56
N THR A 1119 -19.98 7.88 -71.68
CA THR A 1119 -20.68 7.21 -72.78
C THR A 1119 -20.03 5.86 -73.07
N ALA A 1120 -20.81 4.78 -73.17
CA ALA A 1120 -20.29 3.46 -73.51
C ALA A 1120 -19.74 3.39 -74.95
N ALA A 1121 -18.92 2.38 -75.26
CA ALA A 1121 -18.49 2.11 -76.63
C ALA A 1121 -19.67 1.57 -77.49
N SER A 1122 -19.68 1.87 -78.79
CA SER A 1122 -20.70 1.34 -79.71
C SER A 1122 -20.32 -0.02 -80.28
N ALA A 1123 -21.32 -0.78 -80.73
CA ALA A 1123 -21.10 -1.93 -81.61
C ALA A 1123 -20.50 -1.49 -82.96
N ARG A 1124 -19.85 -2.42 -83.65
CA ARG A 1124 -19.25 -2.20 -84.99
C ARG A 1124 -20.30 -2.34 -86.09
N ILE A 1125 -20.38 -1.36 -86.99
CA ILE A 1125 -21.27 -1.34 -88.15
C ILE A 1125 -20.44 -1.57 -89.43
N SER A 1126 -20.93 -2.39 -90.39
CA SER A 1126 -20.19 -2.71 -91.62
C SER A 1126 -21.06 -2.75 -92.90
N THR A 1127 -20.46 -2.49 -94.06
CA THR A 1127 -21.11 -2.57 -95.39
C THR A 1127 -20.10 -2.95 -96.50
N SER A 1128 -20.57 -3.16 -97.74
CA SER A 1128 -19.75 -3.60 -98.89
C SER A 1128 -19.55 -2.52 -99.96
N LEU A 1129 -18.30 -2.34 -100.43
CA LEU A 1129 -17.92 -1.48 -101.55
C LEU A 1129 -17.42 -2.33 -102.72
N VAL A 1130 -17.93 -2.10 -103.94
CA VAL A 1130 -17.48 -2.79 -105.17
C VAL A 1130 -16.70 -1.85 -106.09
N VAL A 1131 -15.52 -2.26 -106.55
CA VAL A 1131 -14.72 -1.53 -107.53
C VAL A 1131 -14.70 -2.27 -108.89
N THR A 1132 -14.99 -1.58 -110.00
CA THR A 1132 -15.10 -2.18 -111.36
C THR A 1132 -13.97 -1.77 -112.33
N LYS A 1133 -13.78 -2.52 -113.45
CA LYS A 1133 -12.74 -2.26 -114.47
C LYS A 1133 -13.07 -1.08 -115.41
N LYS A 1134 -12.05 -0.42 -115.99
CA LYS A 1134 -12.19 0.74 -116.91
C LYS A 1134 -12.14 0.36 -118.41
N GLY A 1135 -12.91 1.00 -119.30
CA GLY A 1135 -12.94 0.67 -120.75
C GLY A 1135 -11.72 1.11 -121.59
N THR A 1136 -11.50 0.54 -122.79
CA THR A 1136 -10.38 0.89 -123.73
C THR A 1136 -10.82 1.07 -125.20
N SER A 1137 -9.95 1.60 -126.08
CA SER A 1137 -10.16 1.72 -127.54
C SER A 1137 -8.92 1.32 -128.38
N ALA A 1138 -9.07 0.59 -129.51
CA ALA A 1138 -7.97 0.06 -130.33
C ALA A 1138 -7.97 0.56 -131.80
N SER A 1139 -6.80 0.72 -132.43
CA SER A 1139 -6.63 1.27 -133.80
C SER A 1139 -5.53 0.52 -134.61
N VAL A 1140 -5.60 0.54 -135.95
CA VAL A 1140 -4.64 -0.13 -136.87
C VAL A 1140 -4.22 0.78 -138.05
N SER A 1141 -2.96 0.69 -138.50
CA SER A 1141 -2.45 1.37 -139.70
C SER A 1141 -1.70 0.40 -140.66
N ALA A 1142 -1.72 0.69 -141.96
CA ALA A 1142 -1.02 -0.04 -143.03
C ALA A 1142 -0.73 0.87 -144.24
N PRO A 1143 0.35 0.66 -145.03
CA PRO A 1143 0.66 1.44 -146.25
C PRO A 1143 -0.36 1.22 -147.37
N LYS A 1144 -0.56 2.22 -148.25
CA LYS A 1144 -1.61 2.22 -149.30
C LYS A 1144 -1.41 1.15 -150.39
N SER A 1145 -0.17 0.80 -150.74
CA SER A 1145 0.14 -0.27 -151.71
C SER A 1145 1.47 -0.95 -151.44
N VAL A 1146 1.62 -2.21 -151.86
CA VAL A 1146 2.89 -2.95 -151.72
C VAL A 1146 3.13 -3.86 -152.93
N LYS A 1147 4.40 -4.13 -153.26
CA LYS A 1147 4.75 -5.02 -154.38
C LYS A 1147 4.34 -6.47 -154.09
N ALA A 1148 3.83 -7.16 -155.09
CA ALA A 1148 3.42 -8.56 -155.02
C ALA A 1148 4.55 -9.45 -154.46
N GLY A 1149 4.19 -10.34 -153.54
CA GLY A 1149 5.14 -11.21 -152.85
C GLY A 1149 6.01 -10.54 -151.77
N LYS A 1150 5.95 -9.22 -151.57
CA LYS A 1150 6.68 -8.53 -150.47
C LYS A 1150 5.86 -8.41 -149.19
N ALA A 1151 6.51 -8.07 -148.08
CA ALA A 1151 5.87 -8.01 -146.77
C ALA A 1151 5.12 -6.68 -146.55
N LEU A 1152 3.86 -6.75 -146.12
CA LEU A 1152 3.05 -5.64 -145.63
C LEU A 1152 3.35 -5.39 -144.16
N ARG A 1153 3.84 -4.20 -143.81
CA ARG A 1153 4.13 -3.79 -142.42
C ARG A 1153 3.13 -2.73 -141.96
N GLY A 1154 2.59 -2.83 -140.75
CA GLY A 1154 1.62 -1.89 -140.17
C GLY A 1154 1.76 -1.72 -138.65
N LYS A 1155 1.02 -0.78 -138.04
CA LYS A 1155 1.05 -0.49 -136.58
C LYS A 1155 -0.33 -0.66 -135.91
N ILE A 1156 -0.34 -0.83 -134.59
CA ILE A 1156 -1.48 -0.99 -133.68
C ILE A 1156 -1.35 0.02 -132.53
N ALA A 1157 -2.43 0.64 -132.07
CA ALA A 1157 -2.42 1.41 -130.81
C ALA A 1157 -3.72 1.22 -130.00
N VAL A 1158 -3.59 1.10 -128.66
CA VAL A 1158 -4.68 0.97 -127.66
C VAL A 1158 -4.63 2.15 -126.68
N ARG A 1159 -5.77 2.79 -126.40
CA ARG A 1159 -5.91 3.98 -125.51
C ARG A 1159 -6.93 3.73 -124.38
N GLY A 1160 -6.86 4.53 -123.31
CA GLY A 1160 -7.83 4.50 -122.18
C GLY A 1160 -7.23 4.35 -120.76
N GLY A 1161 -5.92 4.54 -120.56
CA GLY A 1161 -5.27 4.35 -119.25
C GLY A 1161 -5.61 5.39 -118.18
N VAL A 1162 -5.54 5.00 -116.90
CA VAL A 1162 -5.43 5.85 -115.71
C VAL A 1162 -3.96 6.28 -115.57
N ALA A 1163 -3.71 7.50 -115.09
CA ALA A 1163 -2.35 8.00 -114.86
C ALA A 1163 -1.53 7.00 -114.04
N GLY A 1164 -0.35 6.61 -114.54
CA GLY A 1164 0.54 5.62 -113.89
C GLY A 1164 0.25 4.14 -114.20
N VAL A 1165 -0.87 3.79 -114.85
CA VAL A 1165 -1.21 2.38 -115.17
C VAL A 1165 -1.77 2.29 -116.60
N ALA A 1166 -0.96 1.91 -117.60
CA ALA A 1166 -1.41 1.83 -119.01
C ALA A 1166 -2.11 0.49 -119.37
N PRO A 1167 -3.00 0.44 -120.38
CA PRO A 1167 -3.59 -0.81 -120.85
C PRO A 1167 -2.55 -1.70 -121.55
N THR A 1168 -2.43 -2.97 -121.15
CA THR A 1168 -1.44 -3.92 -121.69
C THR A 1168 -2.07 -5.25 -122.08
N GLY A 1169 -1.47 -6.02 -122.99
CA GLY A 1169 -1.96 -7.38 -123.25
C GLY A 1169 -1.83 -7.80 -124.69
N THR A 1170 -2.89 -8.33 -125.28
CA THR A 1170 -2.84 -8.96 -126.61
C THR A 1170 -3.76 -8.29 -127.62
N ALA A 1171 -3.24 -8.05 -128.82
CA ALA A 1171 -3.96 -7.54 -129.99
C ALA A 1171 -3.84 -8.51 -131.19
N LYS A 1172 -4.96 -8.92 -131.77
CA LYS A 1172 -5.06 -9.89 -132.87
C LYS A 1172 -5.29 -9.16 -134.21
N VAL A 1173 -4.41 -9.33 -135.19
CA VAL A 1173 -4.43 -8.71 -136.54
C VAL A 1173 -5.02 -9.68 -137.56
N TYR A 1174 -6.09 -9.27 -138.24
CA TYR A 1174 -6.79 -10.07 -139.25
C TYR A 1174 -6.63 -9.45 -140.63
N VAL A 1175 -6.36 -10.27 -141.66
CA VAL A 1175 -6.19 -9.85 -143.07
C VAL A 1175 -7.10 -10.64 -144.01
N ALA A 1176 -7.73 -9.95 -144.97
CA ALA A 1176 -8.54 -10.51 -146.05
C ALA A 1176 -7.90 -10.23 -147.42
N LYS A 1177 -7.97 -11.19 -148.36
CA LYS A 1177 -7.53 -11.04 -149.77
C LYS A 1177 -8.73 -10.74 -150.66
N GLY A 1178 -8.67 -9.66 -151.44
CA GLY A 1178 -9.78 -9.17 -152.26
C GLY A 1178 -11.05 -8.95 -151.44
N LYS A 1179 -12.17 -9.47 -151.93
CA LYS A 1179 -13.45 -9.51 -151.20
C LYS A 1179 -13.60 -10.72 -150.26
N GLY A 1180 -12.58 -11.57 -150.13
CA GLY A 1180 -12.64 -12.75 -149.26
C GLY A 1180 -12.76 -12.42 -147.76
N GLY A 1181 -13.00 -13.47 -146.95
CA GLY A 1181 -13.11 -13.38 -145.50
C GLY A 1181 -11.80 -12.98 -144.80
N TYR A 1182 -11.93 -12.37 -143.61
CA TYR A 1182 -10.78 -12.04 -142.76
C TYR A 1182 -10.25 -13.28 -142.07
N LYS A 1183 -8.97 -13.60 -142.28
CA LYS A 1183 -8.26 -14.63 -141.52
C LYS A 1183 -7.29 -13.97 -140.56
N LEU A 1184 -7.10 -14.56 -139.38
CA LEU A 1184 -6.08 -14.09 -138.45
C LEU A 1184 -4.72 -14.23 -139.14
N ALA A 1185 -4.04 -13.10 -139.28
CA ALA A 1185 -2.73 -13.07 -139.95
C ALA A 1185 -1.59 -13.03 -138.94
N LYS A 1186 -1.81 -12.41 -137.78
CA LYS A 1186 -0.80 -12.28 -136.73
C LYS A 1186 -1.48 -11.97 -135.39
N THR A 1187 -0.95 -12.49 -134.30
CA THR A 1187 -1.22 -11.99 -132.94
C THR A 1187 -0.02 -11.20 -132.46
N VAL A 1188 -0.25 -10.06 -131.82
CA VAL A 1188 0.79 -9.11 -131.38
C VAL A 1188 0.53 -8.71 -129.93
N ARG A 1189 1.58 -8.72 -129.11
CA ARG A 1189 1.51 -8.18 -127.75
C ARG A 1189 1.47 -6.65 -127.80
N VAL A 1190 0.57 -6.05 -127.04
CA VAL A 1190 0.51 -4.61 -126.77
C VAL A 1190 1.35 -4.35 -125.51
N PRO A 1191 2.56 -3.78 -125.65
CA PRO A 1191 3.40 -3.43 -124.50
C PRO A 1191 2.82 -2.22 -123.75
N SER A 1192 3.42 -1.86 -122.61
CA SER A 1192 3.04 -0.71 -121.76
C SER A 1192 3.01 0.65 -122.46
N SER A 1193 3.61 0.75 -123.65
CA SER A 1193 3.48 1.94 -124.51
C SER A 1193 2.10 2.05 -125.20
N GLY A 1194 1.26 1.03 -125.09
CA GLY A 1194 -0.04 0.94 -125.78
C GLY A 1194 0.08 0.79 -127.30
N LYS A 1195 1.29 0.67 -127.88
CA LYS A 1195 1.52 0.65 -129.33
C LYS A 1195 2.31 -0.59 -129.76
N ALA A 1196 1.94 -1.22 -130.87
CA ALA A 1196 2.63 -2.40 -131.42
C ALA A 1196 2.74 -2.36 -132.95
N THR A 1197 3.55 -3.23 -133.57
CA THR A 1197 3.66 -3.33 -135.05
C THR A 1197 3.47 -4.75 -135.54
N TYR A 1198 3.01 -4.91 -136.79
CA TYR A 1198 2.75 -6.22 -137.39
C TYR A 1198 3.27 -6.30 -138.83
N VAL A 1199 3.55 -7.53 -139.29
CA VAL A 1199 4.04 -7.83 -140.64
C VAL A 1199 3.30 -9.03 -141.21
N VAL A 1200 2.78 -8.92 -142.44
CA VAL A 1200 2.04 -9.99 -143.14
C VAL A 1200 2.55 -10.13 -144.58
N LYS A 1201 2.82 -11.34 -145.07
CA LYS A 1201 3.26 -11.56 -146.46
C LYS A 1201 2.11 -11.30 -147.45
N THR A 1202 2.40 -10.60 -148.56
CA THR A 1202 1.38 -10.33 -149.59
C THR A 1202 1.35 -11.40 -150.69
N PRO A 1203 0.19 -11.64 -151.32
CA PRO A 1203 0.06 -12.62 -152.40
C PRO A 1203 0.90 -12.27 -153.63
N LYS A 1204 1.30 -13.29 -154.40
CA LYS A 1204 2.06 -13.15 -155.67
C LYS A 1204 1.19 -12.62 -156.83
N LYS A 1205 -0.13 -12.79 -156.77
CA LYS A 1205 -1.09 -12.21 -157.74
C LYS A 1205 -1.47 -10.77 -157.33
N ARG A 1206 -1.53 -9.84 -158.29
CA ARG A 1206 -1.99 -8.45 -158.08
C ARG A 1206 -3.45 -8.43 -157.61
N GLN A 1207 -3.71 -8.03 -156.36
CA GLN A 1207 -5.05 -7.88 -155.76
C GLN A 1207 -5.06 -6.95 -154.53
N SER A 1208 -6.23 -6.54 -154.03
CA SER A 1208 -6.39 -5.75 -152.80
C SER A 1208 -6.29 -6.62 -151.52
N LEU A 1209 -5.81 -6.07 -150.39
CA LEU A 1209 -5.81 -6.65 -149.04
C LEU A 1209 -6.58 -5.74 -148.06
N ARG A 1210 -7.26 -6.28 -147.04
CA ARG A 1210 -7.88 -5.48 -145.95
C ARG A 1210 -7.43 -5.98 -144.57
N VAL A 1211 -7.12 -5.09 -143.62
CA VAL A 1211 -6.54 -5.40 -142.31
C VAL A 1211 -7.34 -4.78 -141.15
N LYS A 1212 -7.60 -5.53 -140.06
CA LYS A 1212 -8.20 -5.00 -138.79
C LYS A 1212 -7.57 -5.63 -137.54
N VAL A 1213 -7.75 -5.02 -136.36
CA VAL A 1213 -7.19 -5.47 -135.08
C VAL A 1213 -8.23 -5.58 -133.98
N VAL A 1214 -8.08 -6.54 -133.07
CA VAL A 1214 -8.90 -6.69 -131.84
C VAL A 1214 -7.98 -6.82 -130.61
N TYR A 1215 -8.12 -5.93 -129.62
CA TYR A 1215 -7.46 -5.96 -128.30
C TYR A 1215 -8.34 -6.64 -127.24
N SER A 1216 -7.75 -7.47 -126.39
CA SER A 1216 -8.49 -8.36 -125.48
C SER A 1216 -8.75 -7.85 -124.06
N GLY A 1217 -8.14 -6.73 -123.61
CA GLY A 1217 -8.26 -6.24 -122.22
C GLY A 1217 -7.23 -6.84 -121.25
N ASP A 1218 -7.22 -6.37 -119.98
CA ASP A 1218 -6.38 -6.85 -118.85
C ASP A 1218 -7.10 -6.84 -117.48
N ALA A 1219 -6.33 -6.94 -116.37
CA ALA A 1219 -6.85 -7.00 -115.00
C ALA A 1219 -7.57 -5.70 -114.57
N ASN A 1220 -7.17 -4.55 -115.09
CA ASN A 1220 -7.74 -3.24 -114.74
C ASN A 1220 -8.62 -2.66 -115.86
N TYR A 1221 -8.43 -3.14 -117.10
CA TYR A 1221 -9.02 -2.58 -118.32
C TYR A 1221 -9.82 -3.57 -119.18
N GLY A 1222 -10.90 -3.11 -119.83
CA GLY A 1222 -11.74 -3.89 -120.75
C GLY A 1222 -11.21 -4.02 -122.20
N SER A 1223 -11.81 -4.92 -123.01
CA SER A 1223 -11.42 -5.22 -124.42
C SER A 1223 -11.90 -4.19 -125.46
N SER A 1224 -11.29 -4.13 -126.67
CA SER A 1224 -11.68 -3.18 -127.75
C SER A 1224 -11.29 -3.62 -129.19
N LYS A 1225 -11.91 -3.05 -130.24
CA LYS A 1225 -11.70 -3.42 -131.67
C LYS A 1225 -11.36 -2.21 -132.55
N SER A 1226 -10.52 -2.40 -133.58
CA SER A 1226 -10.13 -1.37 -134.55
C SER A 1226 -11.00 -1.34 -135.82
N THR A 1227 -11.00 -0.19 -136.50
CA THR A 1227 -11.50 -0.04 -137.87
C THR A 1227 -10.61 -0.77 -138.91
N VAL A 1228 -11.14 -1.03 -140.11
CA VAL A 1228 -10.46 -1.78 -141.20
C VAL A 1228 -9.62 -0.86 -142.09
N LYS A 1229 -8.44 -1.32 -142.56
CA LYS A 1229 -7.62 -0.65 -143.60
C LYS A 1229 -7.36 -1.47 -144.85
N ALA A 1230 -7.54 -0.89 -146.04
CA ALA A 1230 -7.30 -1.53 -147.35
C ALA A 1230 -5.93 -1.17 -147.94
N VAL A 1231 -5.29 -2.12 -148.65
CA VAL A 1231 -3.94 -2.04 -149.20
C VAL A 1231 -3.90 -2.68 -150.59
N ARG A 1232 -3.39 -1.99 -151.62
CA ARG A 1232 -3.36 -2.50 -153.01
C ARG A 1232 -2.05 -3.25 -153.32
N VAL A 1233 -2.10 -4.50 -153.81
CA VAL A 1233 -0.88 -5.25 -154.20
C VAL A 1233 -0.60 -5.04 -155.70
N ARG A 1234 0.55 -4.44 -156.02
CA ARG A 1234 1.00 -4.13 -157.39
C ARG A 1234 2.14 -5.02 -157.83
#